data_AF-V6EXB9-F1
#
_entry.id   AF-V6EXB9-F1
#
_cell.length_a   1.000
_cell.length_b   1.000
_cell.length_c   1.000
_cell.angle_alpha   90.00
_cell.angle_beta   90.00
_cell.angle_gamma   90.00
#
_symmetry.space_group_name_H-M   'P 1'
#
loop_
_entity.id
_entity.type
_entity.pdbx_description
1 polymer ?
#
loop_
_entity_poly.entity_id
_entity_poly.type
_entity_poly.pdbx_seq_one_letter_code
_entity_poly.pdbx_strand_id
1 'polypeptide(L)'
;MIRVLMVHCEFRPQSSGVARHMEGLARALSDRGDIVLTILVQRLTEGPARGYEVDGAGFKTLFAQMRRCDVVHVHGARTVISTLALRLARLLGKPAVFTPHCYYQGGDWLNRMSKRLWDWGVERSSLHHADAVILLHSGWRQSLTELGFRPRRTEVIPNCIDASAVRDRQVANPARRLSGQPAVLSVGRIDKVKRLDDVIGALLEPGLEEAELHIVGQGDDLVRLQAQVIGLGLGARVHFLGWRDDDETAAMVGGCDAMVLASEREGLPTVFLESLLARTPIAVSDIDGNRAIADAVGWHHVFTLGDRRALAACVLECAAASVLPAIADTVERLFSWQSRGDDVAALYDDILRQRQAASLTALPALAPEFEALRHCVALALDPSGNGHALGHALARVAAWDDFIGGAERHRVAPLVLAALKKMPADAIAPARLRALQRRNRRNALRGMAQIAELARLMRAFQDQGIKVLVLKGVALSQRLYADPFRRGVGDMDLLIGRADFFPAHALLVANGYVRQDSLATHPPLGDLVALMKDCAYVHDGGHVVELHLQLSERDDCPEWDFPVLWRDRAEIRVQNLVLPTLSDRVLVPYLLAHGARHCWDRLCWLADIAMLFKDEALRLQSLDDCARLGWKNEAAHADALIGLWLGEGATLAQVSVPMRWFMQAFFSDRRWLERPRRGTAAWISLEFRRRLWGIRLSGDWRCNLAAVKRALRNPVDESLIPLPAPLTFLYPLLRPVGWVLRNFIYRARRRE
;
A
#
# COMPACT_ATOMS: atom_id res chain seq x y z
N MET A 1 -6.32 -2.81 20.71
CA MET A 1 -7.32 -3.41 19.81
C MET A 1 -6.75 -3.40 18.40
N ILE A 2 -6.58 -4.57 17.78
CA ILE A 2 -5.99 -4.75 16.44
C ILE A 2 -7.11 -4.96 15.43
N ARG A 3 -7.10 -4.22 14.31
CA ARG A 3 -8.07 -4.42 13.23
C ARG A 3 -7.47 -5.30 12.14
N VAL A 4 -8.09 -6.44 11.89
CA VAL A 4 -7.63 -7.41 10.88
C VAL A 4 -8.62 -7.46 9.73
N LEU A 5 -8.12 -7.29 8.51
CA LEU A 5 -8.88 -7.49 7.29
C LEU A 5 -8.55 -8.86 6.69
N MET A 6 -9.49 -9.79 6.74
CA MET A 6 -9.40 -11.05 6.02
C MET A 6 -9.92 -10.91 4.60
N VAL A 7 -9.23 -11.46 3.61
CA VAL A 7 -9.62 -11.33 2.18
C VAL A 7 -9.63 -12.69 1.50
N HIS A 8 -10.75 -13.04 0.86
CA HIS A 8 -10.91 -14.25 0.05
C HIS A 8 -11.87 -14.06 -1.14
N CYS A 9 -11.87 -14.98 -2.10
CA CYS A 9 -12.72 -14.87 -3.30
C CYS A 9 -14.19 -15.22 -3.05
N GLU A 10 -14.48 -16.11 -2.10
CA GLU A 10 -15.82 -16.56 -1.76
C GLU A 10 -15.95 -16.74 -0.26
N PHE A 11 -17.16 -16.69 0.29
CA PHE A 11 -17.37 -17.03 1.69
C PHE A 11 -18.70 -17.75 1.83
N ARG A 12 -18.58 -19.09 1.82
CA ARG A 12 -19.67 -20.04 2.03
C ARG A 12 -19.19 -21.10 3.02
N PRO A 13 -19.19 -20.82 4.32
CA PRO A 13 -18.64 -21.74 5.34
C PRO A 13 -19.28 -23.13 5.33
N GLN A 14 -20.52 -23.24 4.82
CA GLN A 14 -21.26 -24.49 4.66
C GLN A 14 -20.82 -25.35 3.47
N SER A 15 -20.07 -24.81 2.50
CA SER A 15 -19.68 -25.53 1.27
C SER A 15 -18.23 -25.37 0.84
N SER A 16 -17.43 -24.58 1.57
CA SER A 16 -16.01 -24.34 1.28
C SER A 16 -15.18 -24.47 2.54
N GLY A 17 -14.23 -25.41 2.54
CA GLY A 17 -13.32 -25.63 3.68
C GLY A 17 -12.44 -24.41 4.01
N VAL A 18 -12.11 -23.58 3.00
CA VAL A 18 -11.39 -22.32 3.22
C VAL A 18 -12.28 -21.30 3.93
N ALA A 19 -13.55 -21.18 3.53
CA ALA A 19 -14.49 -20.29 4.20
C ALA A 19 -14.78 -20.75 5.63
N ARG A 20 -14.89 -22.06 5.87
CA ARG A 20 -15.05 -22.65 7.21
C ARG A 20 -13.83 -22.38 8.10
N HIS A 21 -12.63 -22.53 7.56
CA HIS A 21 -11.38 -22.14 8.22
C HIS A 21 -11.41 -20.67 8.65
N MET A 22 -11.77 -19.78 7.72
CA MET A 22 -11.82 -18.34 7.99
C MET A 22 -12.88 -17.99 9.03
N GLU A 23 -14.06 -18.60 8.98
CA GLU A 23 -15.11 -18.39 9.97
C GLU A 23 -14.67 -18.85 11.36
N GLY A 24 -14.14 -20.06 11.49
CA GLY A 24 -13.69 -20.59 12.78
C GLY A 24 -12.57 -19.74 13.39
N LEU A 25 -11.60 -19.31 12.57
CA LEU A 25 -10.56 -18.39 13.00
C LEU A 25 -11.15 -17.04 13.42
N ALA A 26 -12.12 -16.52 12.67
CA ALA A 26 -12.72 -15.23 12.98
C ALA A 26 -13.43 -15.26 14.34
N ARG A 27 -14.19 -16.33 14.63
CA ARG A 27 -14.83 -16.53 15.93
C ARG A 27 -13.80 -16.61 17.06
N ALA A 28 -12.79 -17.47 16.93
CA ALA A 28 -11.76 -17.65 17.96
C ALA A 28 -10.97 -16.36 18.25
N LEU A 29 -10.71 -15.54 17.24
CA LEU A 29 -10.03 -14.25 17.44
C LEU A 29 -10.97 -13.19 18.03
N SER A 30 -12.25 -13.16 17.64
CA SER A 30 -13.22 -12.20 18.16
C SER A 30 -13.56 -12.45 19.64
N ASP A 31 -13.55 -13.70 20.09
CA ASP A 31 -13.80 -14.07 21.50
C ASP A 31 -12.73 -13.49 22.46
N ARG A 32 -11.54 -13.15 21.95
CA ARG A 32 -10.49 -12.49 22.74
C ARG A 32 -10.80 -11.04 23.10
N GLY A 33 -11.65 -10.36 22.32
CA GLY A 33 -12.03 -8.95 22.53
C GLY A 33 -10.94 -7.90 22.22
N ASP A 34 -9.70 -8.31 21.97
CA ASP A 34 -8.58 -7.44 21.59
C ASP A 34 -8.37 -7.33 20.07
N ILE A 35 -9.08 -8.13 19.27
CA ILE A 35 -9.04 -8.15 17.81
C ILE A 35 -10.43 -7.87 17.22
N VAL A 36 -10.50 -6.96 16.26
CA VAL A 36 -11.70 -6.68 15.47
C VAL A 36 -11.47 -7.15 14.04
N LEU A 37 -12.42 -7.93 13.52
CA LEU A 37 -12.27 -8.64 12.26
C LEU A 37 -13.31 -8.23 11.22
N THR A 38 -12.81 -7.96 10.02
CA THR A 38 -13.63 -7.74 8.82
C THR A 38 -13.22 -8.76 7.76
N ILE A 39 -14.18 -9.51 7.23
CA ILE A 39 -14.00 -10.45 6.13
C ILE A 39 -14.50 -9.79 4.84
N LEU A 40 -13.63 -9.67 3.84
CA LEU A 40 -13.96 -9.06 2.55
C LEU A 40 -13.94 -10.12 1.44
N VAL A 41 -15.07 -10.22 0.72
CA VAL A 41 -15.35 -11.33 -0.20
C VAL A 41 -15.80 -10.85 -1.57
N GLN A 42 -15.36 -11.52 -2.63
CA GLN A 42 -15.72 -11.10 -4.00
C GLN A 42 -17.20 -11.30 -4.34
N ARG A 43 -17.83 -12.32 -3.74
CA ARG A 43 -19.25 -12.61 -3.89
C ARG A 43 -19.85 -12.77 -2.50
N LEU A 44 -20.76 -11.88 -2.13
CA LEU A 44 -21.56 -11.98 -0.90
C LEU A 44 -22.61 -13.08 -1.08
N THR A 45 -22.64 -14.03 -0.16
CA THR A 45 -23.64 -15.12 -0.16
C THR A 45 -24.37 -15.28 1.17
N GLU A 46 -23.86 -14.71 2.27
CA GLU A 46 -24.49 -14.72 3.60
C GLU A 46 -24.29 -13.38 4.32
N GLY A 47 -25.18 -13.07 5.27
CA GLY A 47 -25.15 -11.83 6.07
C GLY A 47 -24.17 -11.88 7.25
N PRO A 48 -23.98 -10.75 7.96
CA PRO A 48 -23.03 -10.66 9.07
C PRO A 48 -23.40 -11.60 10.22
N ALA A 49 -22.39 -12.24 10.82
CA ALA A 49 -22.53 -13.09 12.01
C ALA A 49 -22.04 -12.35 13.27
N ARG A 50 -22.36 -12.91 14.45
CA ARG A 50 -21.97 -12.32 15.74
C ARG A 50 -20.43 -12.34 15.88
N GLY A 51 -19.81 -11.17 15.97
CA GLY A 51 -18.38 -11.02 16.26
C GLY A 51 -17.48 -10.62 15.07
N TYR A 52 -17.96 -10.61 13.82
CA TYR A 52 -17.17 -10.14 12.67
C TYR A 52 -18.06 -9.55 11.55
N GLU A 53 -17.51 -8.59 10.79
CA GLU A 53 -18.22 -7.97 9.65
C GLU A 53 -17.91 -8.68 8.32
N VAL A 54 -18.89 -8.79 7.43
CA VAL A 54 -18.69 -9.35 6.07
C VAL A 54 -19.07 -8.30 5.01
N ASP A 55 -18.09 -7.94 4.17
CA ASP A 55 -18.22 -6.91 3.14
C ASP A 55 -18.05 -7.48 1.72
N GLY A 56 -18.89 -7.00 0.79
CA GLY A 56 -18.78 -7.33 -0.64
C GLY A 56 -17.67 -6.56 -1.35
N ALA A 57 -16.93 -7.24 -2.23
CA ALA A 57 -15.80 -6.65 -2.90
C ALA A 57 -16.19 -5.77 -4.09
N GLY A 58 -15.89 -4.48 -3.96
CA GLY A 58 -15.46 -3.63 -5.06
C GLY A 58 -14.06 -3.07 -4.75
N PHE A 59 -13.33 -2.59 -5.77
CA PHE A 59 -12.03 -1.93 -5.55
C PHE A 59 -12.12 -0.80 -4.51
N LYS A 60 -13.24 -0.08 -4.49
CA LYS A 60 -13.53 0.98 -3.50
C LYS A 60 -13.60 0.44 -2.07
N THR A 61 -14.35 -0.64 -1.85
CA THR A 61 -14.51 -1.28 -0.53
C THR A 61 -13.19 -1.86 -0.04
N LEU A 62 -12.46 -2.58 -0.90
CA LEU A 62 -11.13 -3.11 -0.57
C LEU A 62 -10.16 -1.99 -0.17
N PHE A 63 -10.15 -0.89 -0.92
CA PHE A 63 -9.31 0.27 -0.59
C PHE A 63 -9.70 0.94 0.73
N ALA A 64 -11.00 1.11 0.98
CA ALA A 64 -11.51 1.70 2.21
C ALA A 64 -11.15 0.85 3.43
N GLN A 65 -11.40 -0.47 3.37
CA GLN A 65 -11.11 -1.38 4.47
C GLN A 65 -9.60 -1.55 4.71
N MET A 66 -8.79 -1.61 3.64
CA MET A 66 -7.33 -1.68 3.75
C MET A 66 -6.73 -0.48 4.50
N ARG A 67 -7.34 0.71 4.42
CA ARG A 67 -6.87 1.87 5.19
C ARG A 67 -7.20 1.77 6.67
N ARG A 68 -8.33 1.15 7.00
CA ARG A 68 -8.87 0.98 8.36
C ARG A 68 -8.22 -0.18 9.11
N CYS A 69 -7.71 -1.19 8.42
CA CYS A 69 -7.07 -2.32 9.09
C CYS A 69 -5.64 -2.00 9.52
N ASP A 70 -5.18 -2.69 10.57
CA ASP A 70 -3.81 -2.67 11.05
C ASP A 70 -3.01 -3.84 10.43
N VAL A 71 -3.65 -4.97 10.13
CA VAL A 71 -3.08 -6.12 9.41
C VAL A 71 -4.06 -6.61 8.34
N VAL A 72 -3.56 -7.03 7.17
CA VAL A 72 -4.35 -7.81 6.19
C VAL A 72 -3.93 -9.27 6.24
N HIS A 73 -4.91 -10.18 6.24
CA HIS A 73 -4.69 -11.61 6.13
C HIS A 73 -5.42 -12.14 4.88
N VAL A 74 -4.64 -12.56 3.88
CA VAL A 74 -5.17 -13.02 2.60
C VAL A 74 -5.23 -14.54 2.57
N HIS A 75 -6.36 -15.09 2.12
CA HIS A 75 -6.59 -16.54 2.03
C HIS A 75 -6.80 -16.99 0.57
N GLY A 76 -6.19 -18.11 0.22
CA GLY A 76 -6.35 -18.77 -1.07
C GLY A 76 -5.37 -18.27 -2.13
N ALA A 77 -4.71 -19.24 -2.78
CA ALA A 77 -3.76 -19.02 -3.86
C ALA A 77 -4.41 -18.74 -5.21
N ARG A 78 -3.68 -18.03 -6.09
CA ARG A 78 -4.06 -17.78 -7.50
C ARG A 78 -5.41 -17.12 -7.74
N THR A 79 -5.87 -16.28 -6.80
CA THR A 79 -7.06 -15.46 -7.00
C THR A 79 -6.69 -14.00 -7.31
N VAL A 80 -7.51 -13.35 -8.13
CA VAL A 80 -7.32 -11.94 -8.50
C VAL A 80 -7.45 -11.04 -7.27
N ILE A 81 -8.42 -11.31 -6.38
CA ILE A 81 -8.65 -10.50 -5.19
C ILE A 81 -7.51 -10.65 -4.16
N SER A 82 -6.99 -11.87 -3.96
CA SER A 82 -5.83 -12.13 -3.09
C SER A 82 -4.62 -11.33 -3.56
N THR A 83 -4.35 -11.35 -4.87
CA THR A 83 -3.25 -10.59 -5.47
C THR A 83 -3.43 -9.09 -5.30
N LEU A 84 -4.64 -8.58 -5.55
CA LEU A 84 -4.94 -7.16 -5.43
C LEU A 84 -4.78 -6.69 -3.98
N ALA A 85 -5.26 -7.46 -3.01
CA ALA A 85 -5.13 -7.17 -1.58
C ALA A 85 -3.66 -7.11 -1.15
N LEU A 86 -2.83 -8.11 -1.52
CA LEU A 86 -1.41 -8.12 -1.18
C LEU A 86 -0.64 -6.97 -1.84
N ARG A 87 -0.92 -6.66 -3.11
CA ARG A 87 -0.29 -5.52 -3.80
C ARG A 87 -0.70 -4.19 -3.17
N LEU A 88 -1.98 -4.03 -2.83
CA LEU A 88 -2.46 -2.81 -2.21
C LEU A 88 -1.90 -2.63 -0.79
N ALA A 89 -1.82 -3.69 -0.01
CA ALA A 89 -1.19 -3.69 1.31
C ALA A 89 0.27 -3.22 1.19
N ARG A 90 1.04 -3.76 0.25
CA ARG A 90 2.40 -3.31 -0.04
C ARG A 90 2.47 -1.83 -0.43
N LEU A 91 1.56 -1.37 -1.29
CA LEU A 91 1.52 0.03 -1.73
C LEU A 91 1.23 0.99 -0.57
N LEU A 92 0.33 0.60 0.33
CA LEU A 92 -0.06 1.38 1.51
C LEU A 92 0.84 1.14 2.74
N GLY A 93 1.81 0.23 2.65
CA GLY A 93 2.72 -0.11 3.75
C GLY A 93 2.05 -0.90 4.88
N LYS A 94 0.94 -1.59 4.60
CA LYS A 94 0.21 -2.42 5.56
C LYS A 94 0.87 -3.79 5.73
N PRO A 95 0.96 -4.32 6.97
CA PRO A 95 1.32 -5.70 7.21
C PRO A 95 0.42 -6.69 6.51
N ALA A 96 1.03 -7.71 5.89
CA ALA A 96 0.31 -8.74 5.16
C ALA A 96 0.71 -10.15 5.60
N VAL A 97 -0.27 -10.95 6.00
CA VAL A 97 -0.17 -12.40 6.21
C VAL A 97 -0.85 -13.10 5.03
N PHE A 98 -0.28 -14.20 4.54
CA PHE A 98 -0.83 -14.94 3.41
C PHE A 98 -0.92 -16.44 3.72
N THR A 99 -2.12 -17.02 3.53
CA THR A 99 -2.39 -18.45 3.68
C THR A 99 -2.88 -19.03 2.34
N PRO A 100 -2.01 -19.72 1.57
CA PRO A 100 -2.38 -20.20 0.24
C PRO A 100 -3.42 -21.34 0.22
N HIS A 101 -3.54 -22.09 1.33
CA HIS A 101 -4.38 -23.29 1.52
C HIS A 101 -4.03 -24.51 0.66
N CYS A 102 -4.04 -24.41 -0.67
CA CYS A 102 -3.62 -25.49 -1.56
C CYS A 102 -3.23 -24.96 -2.96
N TYR A 103 -2.20 -25.53 -3.59
CA TYR A 103 -1.83 -25.24 -4.98
C TYR A 103 -2.30 -26.35 -5.92
N TYR A 104 -3.51 -26.28 -6.45
CA TYR A 104 -4.01 -27.29 -7.39
C TYR A 104 -3.37 -27.17 -8.79
N GLN A 105 -2.68 -28.21 -9.26
CA GLN A 105 -2.05 -28.24 -10.58
C GLN A 105 -2.87 -28.95 -11.68
N GLY A 106 -4.03 -29.52 -11.35
CA GLY A 106 -4.90 -30.20 -12.31
C GLY A 106 -5.44 -29.29 -13.43
N GLY A 107 -5.83 -29.91 -14.55
CA GLY A 107 -6.39 -29.27 -15.75
C GLY A 107 -5.57 -29.55 -17.03
N ASP A 108 -6.12 -29.17 -18.17
CA ASP A 108 -5.49 -29.37 -19.48
C ASP A 108 -4.18 -28.57 -19.64
N TRP A 109 -3.41 -28.87 -20.67
CA TRP A 109 -2.06 -28.30 -20.88
C TRP A 109 -2.05 -26.76 -20.83
N LEU A 110 -3.05 -26.10 -21.42
CA LEU A 110 -3.21 -24.64 -21.40
C LEU A 110 -3.39 -24.10 -19.98
N ASN A 111 -4.19 -24.77 -19.15
CA ASN A 111 -4.45 -24.38 -17.77
C ASN A 111 -3.20 -24.58 -16.89
N ARG A 112 -2.43 -25.64 -17.14
CA ARG A 112 -1.13 -25.84 -16.46
C ARG A 112 -0.13 -24.75 -16.83
N MET A 113 -0.06 -24.37 -18.10
CA MET A 113 0.84 -23.30 -18.55
C MET A 113 0.43 -21.94 -17.98
N SER A 114 -0.87 -21.60 -17.98
CA SER A 114 -1.35 -20.33 -17.42
C SER A 114 -1.06 -20.23 -15.92
N LYS A 115 -1.27 -21.31 -15.17
CA LYS A 115 -0.91 -21.41 -13.74
C LYS A 115 0.60 -21.23 -13.53
N ARG A 116 1.45 -21.84 -14.35
CA ARG A 116 2.91 -21.66 -14.26
C ARG A 116 3.36 -20.23 -14.53
N LEU A 117 2.77 -19.56 -15.52
CA LEU A 117 3.05 -18.15 -15.81
C LEU A 117 2.59 -17.24 -14.66
N TRP A 118 1.43 -17.53 -14.09
CA TRP A 118 0.93 -16.84 -12.91
C TRP A 118 1.84 -17.04 -11.70
N ASP A 119 2.29 -18.27 -11.45
CA ASP A 119 3.18 -18.61 -10.36
C ASP A 119 4.52 -17.86 -10.50
N TRP A 120 5.11 -17.88 -11.70
CA TRP A 120 6.39 -17.25 -11.98
C TRP A 120 6.38 -15.74 -11.72
N GLY A 121 5.29 -15.05 -12.08
CA GLY A 121 5.17 -13.60 -11.93
C GLY A 121 4.43 -13.15 -10.66
N VAL A 122 3.14 -13.49 -10.59
CA VAL A 122 2.20 -12.94 -9.62
C VAL A 122 2.33 -13.61 -8.26
N GLU A 123 2.22 -14.93 -8.20
CA GLU A 123 2.19 -15.67 -6.94
C GLU A 123 3.54 -15.60 -6.20
N ARG A 124 4.64 -15.77 -6.95
CA ARG A 124 6.00 -15.60 -6.41
C ARG A 124 6.20 -14.22 -5.79
N SER A 125 5.71 -13.18 -6.45
CA SER A 125 5.74 -11.82 -5.90
C SER A 125 4.87 -11.73 -4.64
N SER A 126 3.66 -12.28 -4.64
CA SER A 126 2.75 -12.27 -3.49
C SER A 126 3.41 -12.90 -2.24
N LEU A 127 3.98 -14.09 -2.37
CA LEU A 127 4.67 -14.81 -1.28
C LEU A 127 5.91 -14.06 -0.77
N HIS A 128 6.71 -13.49 -1.68
CA HIS A 128 7.91 -12.75 -1.30
C HIS A 128 7.60 -11.44 -0.54
N HIS A 129 6.45 -10.82 -0.80
CA HIS A 129 6.10 -9.53 -0.19
C HIS A 129 5.18 -9.64 1.02
N ALA A 130 4.61 -10.81 1.29
CA ALA A 130 3.97 -11.09 2.57
C ALA A 130 5.02 -11.03 3.70
N ASP A 131 4.61 -10.52 4.85
CA ASP A 131 5.45 -10.46 6.05
C ASP A 131 5.51 -11.79 6.77
N ALA A 132 4.46 -12.60 6.62
CA ALA A 132 4.46 -14.01 6.98
C ALA A 132 3.58 -14.81 6.02
N VAL A 133 3.99 -16.03 5.73
CA VAL A 133 3.19 -17.02 5.00
C VAL A 133 2.85 -18.17 5.93
N ILE A 134 1.57 -18.42 6.14
CA ILE A 134 1.11 -19.55 6.95
C ILE A 134 0.99 -20.78 6.05
N LEU A 135 1.63 -21.86 6.47
CA LEU A 135 1.61 -23.18 5.84
C LEU A 135 0.82 -24.13 6.73
N LEU A 136 -0.04 -24.95 6.13
CA LEU A 136 -0.90 -25.86 6.91
C LEU A 136 -0.13 -27.07 7.47
N HIS A 137 1.00 -27.43 6.87
CA HIS A 137 1.91 -28.45 7.40
C HIS A 137 3.35 -28.20 6.93
N SER A 138 4.31 -28.86 7.57
CA SER A 138 5.75 -28.67 7.33
C SER A 138 6.19 -29.10 5.92
N GLY A 139 5.57 -30.13 5.34
CA GLY A 139 5.86 -30.63 3.97
C GLY A 139 5.73 -29.55 2.88
N TRP A 140 4.94 -28.51 3.11
CA TRP A 140 4.84 -27.37 2.18
C TRP A 140 6.15 -26.62 1.98
N ARG A 141 7.06 -26.61 2.95
CA ARG A 141 8.34 -25.90 2.81
C ARG A 141 9.14 -26.45 1.62
N GLN A 142 9.15 -27.77 1.46
CA GLN A 142 9.77 -28.41 0.31
C GLN A 142 9.00 -28.10 -0.98
N SER A 143 7.68 -28.26 -0.98
CA SER A 143 6.83 -27.93 -2.15
C SER A 143 6.99 -26.49 -2.64
N LEU A 144 7.06 -25.51 -1.72
CA LEU A 144 7.32 -24.10 -2.07
C LEU A 144 8.69 -23.92 -2.72
N THR A 145 9.71 -24.63 -2.22
CA THR A 145 11.08 -24.59 -2.75
C THR A 145 11.14 -25.15 -4.17
N GLU A 146 10.48 -26.28 -4.41
CA GLU A 146 10.37 -26.92 -5.73
C GLU A 146 9.63 -26.03 -6.74
N LEU A 147 8.63 -25.26 -6.28
CA LEU A 147 7.92 -24.26 -7.09
C LEU A 147 8.72 -22.96 -7.29
N GLY A 148 9.92 -22.84 -6.72
CA GLY A 148 10.77 -21.66 -6.82
C GLY A 148 10.26 -20.46 -6.01
N PHE A 149 9.38 -20.69 -5.04
CA PHE A 149 8.86 -19.67 -4.14
C PHE A 149 9.82 -19.45 -2.97
N ARG A 150 10.09 -18.19 -2.64
CA ARG A 150 10.98 -17.78 -1.55
C ARG A 150 10.29 -16.76 -0.64
N PRO A 151 9.36 -17.21 0.23
CA PRO A 151 8.75 -16.34 1.23
C PRO A 151 9.81 -15.84 2.22
N ARG A 152 9.61 -14.63 2.77
CA ARG A 152 10.53 -14.03 3.75
C ARG A 152 10.49 -14.74 5.10
N ARG A 153 9.30 -15.19 5.48
CA ARG A 153 9.00 -15.86 6.74
C ARG A 153 7.88 -16.86 6.49
N THR A 154 8.02 -18.06 7.03
CA THR A 154 6.99 -19.09 6.99
C THR A 154 6.68 -19.58 8.39
N GLU A 155 5.40 -19.61 8.73
CA GLU A 155 4.89 -20.21 9.97
C GLU A 155 4.08 -21.45 9.62
N VAL A 156 4.15 -22.50 10.44
CA VAL A 156 3.29 -23.68 10.26
C VAL A 156 2.17 -23.59 11.29
N ILE A 157 0.97 -23.26 10.82
CA ILE A 157 -0.25 -23.25 11.63
C ILE A 157 -1.26 -24.11 10.87
N PRO A 158 -1.68 -25.25 11.44
CA PRO A 158 -2.49 -26.20 10.71
C PRO A 158 -3.90 -25.66 10.43
N ASN A 159 -4.57 -26.27 9.47
CA ASN A 159 -6.00 -26.03 9.29
C ASN A 159 -6.73 -26.53 10.55
N CYS A 160 -7.68 -25.76 11.04
CA CYS A 160 -8.37 -26.04 12.29
C CYS A 160 -9.88 -26.07 12.11
N ILE A 161 -10.54 -26.84 12.96
CA ILE A 161 -11.99 -26.99 13.02
C ILE A 161 -12.53 -26.46 14.36
N ASP A 162 -13.83 -26.21 14.41
CA ASP A 162 -14.53 -25.93 15.67
C ASP A 162 -14.93 -27.26 16.32
N ALA A 163 -14.11 -27.73 17.27
CA ALA A 163 -14.28 -29.04 17.88
C ALA A 163 -15.58 -29.15 18.70
N SER A 164 -16.00 -28.07 19.38
CA SER A 164 -17.31 -28.00 20.05
C SER A 164 -18.45 -28.16 19.06
N ALA A 165 -18.44 -27.40 17.97
CA ALA A 165 -19.53 -27.45 16.99
C ALA A 165 -19.66 -28.83 16.31
N VAL A 166 -18.55 -29.54 16.09
CA VAL A 166 -18.60 -30.92 15.55
C VAL A 166 -19.27 -31.87 16.55
N ARG A 167 -18.88 -31.82 17.83
CA ARG A 167 -19.47 -32.68 18.87
C ARG A 167 -20.93 -32.37 19.13
N ASP A 168 -21.28 -31.09 19.25
CA ASP A 168 -22.64 -30.66 19.50
C ASP A 168 -23.58 -31.13 18.38
N ARG A 169 -23.13 -31.02 17.12
CA ARG A 169 -23.88 -31.58 15.98
C ARG A 169 -23.99 -33.09 16.04
N GLN A 170 -22.93 -33.80 16.41
CA GLN A 170 -22.96 -35.26 16.51
C GLN A 170 -23.91 -35.75 17.61
N VAL A 171 -24.03 -35.01 18.71
CA VAL A 171 -24.97 -35.29 19.81
C VAL A 171 -26.41 -34.93 19.41
N ALA A 172 -26.60 -33.80 18.74
CA ALA A 172 -27.91 -33.31 18.33
C ALA A 172 -28.53 -34.14 17.19
N ASN A 173 -27.70 -34.77 16.36
CA ASN A 173 -28.13 -35.53 15.19
C ASN A 173 -27.78 -37.03 15.36
N PRO A 174 -28.75 -37.87 15.78
CA PRO A 174 -28.54 -39.31 15.92
C PRO A 174 -28.03 -39.94 14.63
N ALA A 175 -27.13 -40.93 14.78
CA ALA A 175 -26.56 -41.66 13.65
C ALA A 175 -27.64 -42.26 12.75
N ARG A 176 -27.60 -41.90 11.46
CA ARG A 176 -28.45 -42.48 10.42
C ARG A 176 -27.71 -43.64 9.79
N ARG A 177 -28.04 -44.87 10.21
CA ARG A 177 -27.42 -46.08 9.64
C ARG A 177 -27.57 -46.09 8.11
N LEU A 178 -26.43 -46.10 7.42
CA LEU A 178 -26.37 -46.21 5.96
C LEU A 178 -26.44 -47.69 5.55
N SER A 179 -26.86 -47.95 4.31
CA SER A 179 -26.92 -49.31 3.75
C SER A 179 -25.54 -49.83 3.34
N GLY A 180 -25.44 -51.14 3.11
CA GLY A 180 -24.19 -51.83 2.76
C GLY A 180 -23.47 -52.48 3.94
N GLN A 181 -22.59 -53.43 3.61
CA GLN A 181 -21.71 -54.13 4.54
C GLN A 181 -20.30 -54.24 3.93
N PRO A 182 -19.38 -53.29 4.19
CA PRO A 182 -19.57 -52.07 4.98
C PRO A 182 -20.31 -50.94 4.24
N ALA A 183 -20.94 -50.06 5.00
CA ALA A 183 -21.44 -48.77 4.53
C ALA A 183 -20.29 -47.75 4.45
N VAL A 184 -19.89 -47.37 3.23
CA VAL A 184 -18.76 -46.48 2.96
C VAL A 184 -19.25 -45.07 2.64
N LEU A 185 -18.67 -44.05 3.26
CA LEU A 185 -19.04 -42.65 3.06
C LEU A 185 -17.87 -41.80 2.53
N SER A 186 -18.10 -41.01 1.48
CA SER A 186 -17.19 -39.98 1.00
C SER A 186 -17.89 -38.61 1.03
N VAL A 187 -17.26 -37.63 1.66
CA VAL A 187 -17.79 -36.26 1.77
C VAL A 187 -16.81 -35.26 1.15
N GLY A 188 -17.28 -34.47 0.18
CA GLY A 188 -16.49 -33.40 -0.41
C GLY A 188 -16.91 -33.03 -1.83
N ARG A 189 -16.17 -32.10 -2.46
CA ARG A 189 -16.40 -31.72 -3.86
C ARG A 189 -16.25 -32.91 -4.80
N ILE A 190 -17.14 -33.04 -5.78
CA ILE A 190 -17.05 -34.08 -6.82
C ILE A 190 -16.17 -33.56 -7.96
N ASP A 191 -14.85 -33.65 -7.76
CA ASP A 191 -13.86 -33.31 -8.78
C ASP A 191 -12.77 -34.38 -8.90
N LYS A 192 -11.99 -34.31 -9.99
CA LYS A 192 -10.95 -35.30 -10.31
C LYS A 192 -9.88 -35.43 -9.23
N VAL A 193 -9.63 -34.37 -8.43
CA VAL A 193 -8.61 -34.40 -7.38
C VAL A 193 -9.02 -35.35 -6.27
N LYS A 194 -10.33 -35.55 -6.03
CA LYS A 194 -10.83 -36.50 -5.02
C LYS A 194 -10.71 -37.98 -5.41
N ARG A 195 -10.35 -38.28 -6.67
CA ARG A 195 -10.14 -39.66 -7.18
C ARG A 195 -11.30 -40.61 -6.85
N LEU A 196 -12.55 -40.12 -6.90
CA LEU A 196 -13.74 -40.93 -6.61
C LEU A 196 -13.87 -42.13 -7.55
N ASP A 197 -13.24 -42.06 -8.73
CA ASP A 197 -13.12 -43.17 -9.67
C ASP A 197 -12.33 -44.36 -9.12
N ASP A 198 -11.35 -44.14 -8.23
CA ASP A 198 -10.69 -45.24 -7.53
C ASP A 198 -11.58 -45.84 -6.46
N VAL A 199 -12.32 -45.00 -5.71
CA VAL A 199 -13.23 -45.45 -4.66
C VAL A 199 -14.32 -46.33 -5.26
N ILE A 200 -14.91 -45.89 -6.39
CA ILE A 200 -15.88 -46.68 -7.15
C ILE A 200 -15.23 -47.97 -7.68
N GLY A 201 -14.00 -47.89 -8.22
CA GLY A 201 -13.28 -49.04 -8.73
C GLY A 201 -12.92 -50.08 -7.65
N ALA A 202 -12.65 -49.63 -6.42
CA ALA A 202 -12.31 -50.48 -5.29
C ALA A 202 -13.47 -51.37 -4.83
N LEU A 203 -14.73 -51.01 -5.13
CA LEU A 203 -15.90 -51.83 -4.85
C LEU A 203 -15.94 -53.17 -5.61
N LEU A 204 -15.06 -53.35 -6.60
CA LEU A 204 -14.87 -54.58 -7.35
C LEU A 204 -13.78 -55.48 -6.76
N GLU A 205 -13.02 -55.00 -5.77
CA GLU A 205 -11.99 -55.80 -5.12
C GLU A 205 -12.60 -56.77 -4.09
N PRO A 206 -11.95 -57.92 -3.83
CA PRO A 206 -12.48 -58.93 -2.92
C PRO A 206 -12.76 -58.41 -1.52
N GLY A 207 -13.87 -58.85 -0.92
CA GLY A 207 -14.30 -58.48 0.43
C GLY A 207 -15.22 -57.26 0.49
N LEU A 208 -15.35 -56.51 -0.61
CA LEU A 208 -16.27 -55.38 -0.72
C LEU A 208 -17.52 -55.71 -1.55
N GLU A 209 -17.87 -56.98 -1.78
CA GLU A 209 -18.98 -57.37 -2.65
C GLU A 209 -20.33 -56.78 -2.19
N GLU A 210 -20.56 -56.74 -0.87
CA GLU A 210 -21.76 -56.21 -0.22
C GLU A 210 -21.60 -54.75 0.22
N ALA A 211 -20.47 -54.11 -0.09
CA ALA A 211 -20.22 -52.73 0.29
C ALA A 211 -21.06 -51.76 -0.56
N GLU A 212 -21.59 -50.72 0.08
CA GLU A 212 -22.28 -49.62 -0.60
C GLU A 212 -21.58 -48.29 -0.34
N LEU A 213 -21.34 -47.53 -1.40
CA LEU A 213 -20.67 -46.23 -1.37
C LEU A 213 -21.69 -45.09 -1.43
N HIS A 214 -21.61 -44.20 -0.46
CA HIS A 214 -22.43 -43.00 -0.34
C HIS A 214 -21.55 -41.77 -0.59
N ILE A 215 -21.92 -40.95 -1.57
CA ILE A 215 -21.14 -39.78 -1.97
C ILE A 215 -21.96 -38.52 -1.69
N VAL A 216 -21.50 -37.72 -0.72
CA VAL A 216 -22.07 -36.42 -0.37
C VAL A 216 -21.22 -35.33 -1.00
N GLY A 217 -21.85 -34.51 -1.86
CA GLY A 217 -21.19 -33.39 -2.51
C GLY A 217 -21.75 -33.04 -3.89
N GLN A 218 -21.12 -32.03 -4.50
CA GLN A 218 -21.40 -31.57 -5.86
C GLN A 218 -20.09 -31.24 -6.58
N GLY A 219 -20.11 -31.28 -7.90
CA GLY A 219 -18.98 -30.87 -8.73
C GLY A 219 -19.05 -31.39 -10.16
N ASP A 220 -18.13 -30.90 -10.98
CA ASP A 220 -18.18 -31.04 -12.43
C ASP A 220 -17.86 -32.46 -12.93
N ASP A 221 -17.32 -33.32 -12.07
CA ASP A 221 -16.93 -34.69 -12.45
C ASP A 221 -18.06 -35.72 -12.25
N LEU A 222 -19.24 -35.27 -11.77
CA LEU A 222 -20.39 -36.13 -11.47
C LEU A 222 -20.83 -36.98 -12.67
N VAL A 223 -20.98 -36.36 -13.84
CA VAL A 223 -21.46 -37.06 -15.06
C VAL A 223 -20.52 -38.19 -15.46
N ARG A 224 -19.20 -37.95 -15.39
CA ARG A 224 -18.18 -38.97 -15.72
C ARG A 224 -18.27 -40.14 -14.74
N LEU A 225 -18.39 -39.87 -13.45
CA LEU A 225 -18.46 -40.89 -12.41
C LEU A 225 -19.75 -41.70 -12.49
N GLN A 226 -20.90 -41.08 -12.78
CA GLN A 226 -22.15 -41.79 -13.04
C GLN A 226 -22.03 -42.75 -14.24
N ALA A 227 -21.40 -42.31 -15.33
CA ALA A 227 -21.13 -43.19 -16.47
C ALA A 227 -20.21 -44.36 -16.10
N GLN A 228 -19.21 -44.14 -15.25
CA GLN A 228 -18.34 -45.21 -14.73
C GLN A 228 -19.13 -46.22 -13.88
N VAL A 229 -20.01 -45.75 -12.98
CA VAL A 229 -20.85 -46.63 -12.15
C VAL A 229 -21.74 -47.51 -13.02
N ILE A 230 -22.37 -46.94 -14.06
CA ILE A 230 -23.18 -47.70 -15.02
C ILE A 230 -22.33 -48.73 -15.77
N GLY A 231 -21.17 -48.32 -16.30
CA GLY A 231 -20.28 -49.20 -17.04
C GLY A 231 -19.71 -50.36 -16.23
N LEU A 232 -19.58 -50.19 -14.91
CA LEU A 232 -19.13 -51.24 -13.99
C LEU A 232 -20.28 -52.05 -13.37
N GLY A 233 -21.54 -51.74 -13.68
CA GLY A 233 -22.70 -52.43 -13.11
C GLY A 233 -22.95 -52.16 -11.62
N LEU A 234 -22.42 -51.06 -11.08
CA LEU A 234 -22.45 -50.73 -9.64
C LEU A 234 -23.63 -49.81 -9.25
N GLY A 235 -24.63 -49.64 -10.12
CA GLY A 235 -25.72 -48.67 -9.94
C GLY A 235 -26.56 -48.85 -8.67
N ALA A 236 -26.69 -50.10 -8.17
CA ALA A 236 -27.39 -50.38 -6.92
C ALA A 236 -26.52 -50.13 -5.66
N ARG A 237 -25.21 -49.97 -5.85
CA ARG A 237 -24.21 -49.93 -4.76
C ARG A 237 -23.55 -48.56 -4.59
N VAL A 238 -23.76 -47.61 -5.51
CA VAL A 238 -23.17 -46.27 -5.46
C VAL A 238 -24.25 -45.21 -5.47
N HIS A 239 -24.36 -44.48 -4.36
CA HIS A 239 -25.40 -43.49 -4.11
C HIS A 239 -24.82 -42.08 -4.15
N PHE A 240 -25.14 -41.33 -5.20
CA PHE A 240 -24.83 -39.90 -5.27
C PHE A 240 -25.93 -39.11 -4.55
N LEU A 241 -25.64 -38.62 -3.33
CA LEU A 241 -26.62 -37.99 -2.45
C LEU A 241 -26.80 -36.48 -2.68
N GLY A 242 -25.96 -35.88 -3.53
CA GLY A 242 -25.92 -34.43 -3.75
C GLY A 242 -25.30 -33.67 -2.58
N TRP A 243 -25.47 -32.35 -2.57
CA TRP A 243 -25.09 -31.53 -1.43
C TRP A 243 -26.03 -31.79 -0.26
N ARG A 244 -25.46 -31.90 0.95
CA ARG A 244 -26.15 -32.06 2.23
C ARG A 244 -25.64 -31.00 3.18
N ASP A 245 -26.49 -30.56 4.10
CA ASP A 245 -26.06 -29.64 5.15
C ASP A 245 -25.20 -30.37 6.21
N ASP A 246 -24.66 -29.60 7.16
CA ASP A 246 -23.75 -30.12 8.18
C ASP A 246 -24.46 -31.09 9.15
N ASP A 247 -25.78 -30.95 9.37
CA ASP A 247 -26.55 -31.79 10.29
C ASP A 247 -26.86 -33.15 9.66
N GLU A 248 -27.33 -33.15 8.41
CA GLU A 248 -27.49 -34.36 7.60
C GLU A 248 -26.16 -35.10 7.45
N THR A 249 -25.07 -34.35 7.19
CA THR A 249 -23.73 -34.94 7.04
C THR A 249 -23.25 -35.57 8.35
N ALA A 250 -23.43 -34.91 9.49
CA ALA A 250 -23.06 -35.46 10.81
C ALA A 250 -23.83 -36.77 11.12
N ALA A 251 -25.12 -36.81 10.81
CA ALA A 251 -25.92 -38.02 10.97
C ALA A 251 -25.40 -39.19 10.11
N MET A 252 -24.99 -38.91 8.87
CA MET A 252 -24.42 -39.92 7.96
C MET A 252 -23.03 -40.37 8.40
N VAL A 253 -22.18 -39.44 8.86
CA VAL A 253 -20.83 -39.75 9.37
C VAL A 253 -20.91 -40.71 10.56
N GLY A 254 -21.80 -40.44 11.52
CA GLY A 254 -22.01 -41.33 12.67
C GLY A 254 -22.68 -42.67 12.32
N GLY A 255 -23.29 -42.78 11.13
CA GLY A 255 -24.05 -43.96 10.69
C GLY A 255 -23.37 -44.84 9.64
N CYS A 256 -22.17 -44.46 9.17
CA CYS A 256 -21.36 -45.26 8.26
C CYS A 256 -20.36 -46.15 9.02
N ASP A 257 -19.85 -47.19 8.37
CA ASP A 257 -18.82 -48.08 8.93
C ASP A 257 -17.41 -47.54 8.67
N ALA A 258 -17.19 -46.95 7.50
CA ALA A 258 -15.91 -46.34 7.15
C ALA A 258 -16.11 -45.10 6.27
N MET A 259 -15.36 -44.04 6.58
CA MET A 259 -15.18 -42.93 5.65
C MET A 259 -14.00 -43.19 4.71
N VAL A 260 -14.02 -42.55 3.54
CA VAL A 260 -12.92 -42.64 2.58
C VAL A 260 -12.58 -41.27 1.97
N LEU A 261 -11.28 -40.97 1.92
CA LEU A 261 -10.73 -39.77 1.29
C LEU A 261 -9.55 -40.17 0.38
N ALA A 262 -9.85 -40.39 -0.90
CA ALA A 262 -8.88 -40.86 -1.89
C ALA A 262 -8.09 -39.77 -2.62
N SER A 263 -8.12 -38.54 -2.12
CA SER A 263 -7.60 -37.37 -2.82
C SER A 263 -6.15 -37.53 -3.30
N GLU A 264 -5.85 -37.06 -4.51
CA GLU A 264 -4.49 -36.93 -5.03
C GLU A 264 -3.74 -35.75 -4.38
N ARG A 265 -4.45 -34.72 -3.94
CA ARG A 265 -3.84 -33.55 -3.29
C ARG A 265 -4.81 -32.88 -2.32
N GLU A 266 -4.31 -32.62 -1.12
CA GLU A 266 -5.00 -31.88 -0.07
C GLU A 266 -4.05 -30.86 0.56
N GLY A 267 -4.62 -29.78 1.11
CA GLY A 267 -3.87 -28.88 1.99
C GLY A 267 -3.74 -29.48 3.38
N LEU A 268 -4.83 -29.46 4.14
CA LEU A 268 -5.02 -30.23 5.37
C LEU A 268 -6.53 -30.44 5.51
N PRO A 269 -7.06 -31.63 5.19
CA PRO A 269 -8.49 -31.84 4.96
C PRO A 269 -9.28 -31.81 6.27
N THR A 270 -10.25 -30.90 6.38
CA THR A 270 -11.10 -30.80 7.58
C THR A 270 -11.98 -32.01 7.78
N VAL A 271 -12.43 -32.66 6.70
CA VAL A 271 -13.27 -33.87 6.76
C VAL A 271 -12.57 -35.03 7.49
N PHE A 272 -11.24 -35.12 7.39
CA PHE A 272 -10.46 -36.12 8.13
C PHE A 272 -10.52 -35.81 9.64
N LEU A 273 -10.30 -34.56 10.03
CA LEU A 273 -10.39 -34.13 11.42
C LEU A 273 -11.82 -34.31 11.98
N GLU A 274 -12.84 -33.92 11.20
CA GLU A 274 -14.26 -34.05 11.55
C GLU A 274 -14.65 -35.52 11.76
N SER A 275 -14.19 -36.42 10.88
CA SER A 275 -14.40 -37.87 10.99
C SER A 275 -13.82 -38.45 12.29
N LEU A 276 -12.57 -38.10 12.62
CA LEU A 276 -11.93 -38.57 13.85
C LEU A 276 -12.61 -38.03 15.11
N LEU A 277 -13.07 -36.77 15.10
CA LEU A 277 -13.86 -36.21 16.22
C LEU A 277 -15.23 -36.87 16.37
N ALA A 278 -15.87 -37.22 15.25
CA ALA A 278 -17.13 -37.98 15.24
C ALA A 278 -16.94 -39.46 15.63
N ARG A 279 -15.69 -39.89 15.85
CA ARG A 279 -15.29 -41.26 16.16
C ARG A 279 -15.56 -42.27 15.03
N THR A 280 -15.61 -41.80 13.81
CA THR A 280 -15.78 -42.63 12.62
C THR A 280 -14.40 -42.92 11.99
N PRO A 281 -14.02 -44.18 11.75
CA PRO A 281 -12.78 -44.52 11.05
C PRO A 281 -12.76 -43.98 9.61
N ILE A 282 -11.59 -43.57 9.14
CA ILE A 282 -11.41 -43.03 7.78
C ILE A 282 -10.16 -43.57 7.09
N ALA A 283 -10.35 -44.14 5.90
CA ALA A 283 -9.27 -44.54 5.00
C ALA A 283 -8.82 -43.34 4.16
N VAL A 284 -7.53 -43.00 4.22
CA VAL A 284 -6.99 -41.80 3.54
C VAL A 284 -5.82 -42.14 2.62
N SER A 285 -5.69 -41.44 1.50
CA SER A 285 -4.58 -41.62 0.56
C SER A 285 -3.24 -41.16 1.17
N ASP A 286 -2.14 -41.80 0.75
CA ASP A 286 -0.77 -41.46 1.16
C ASP A 286 -0.26 -40.20 0.45
N ILE A 287 -0.60 -39.05 1.00
CA ILE A 287 -0.18 -37.72 0.55
C ILE A 287 0.21 -36.85 1.74
N ASP A 288 1.09 -35.87 1.54
CA ASP A 288 1.65 -35.06 2.63
C ASP A 288 0.58 -34.42 3.54
N GLY A 289 -0.53 -33.94 2.98
CA GLY A 289 -1.61 -33.30 3.74
C GLY A 289 -2.37 -34.27 4.66
N ASN A 290 -2.53 -35.52 4.24
CA ASN A 290 -3.13 -36.59 5.05
C ASN A 290 -2.13 -37.11 6.08
N ARG A 291 -0.87 -37.32 5.67
CA ARG A 291 0.24 -37.71 6.56
C ARG A 291 0.44 -36.73 7.70
N ALA A 292 0.35 -35.43 7.43
CA ALA A 292 0.46 -34.40 8.46
C ALA A 292 -0.58 -34.54 9.59
N ILE A 293 -1.78 -35.04 9.29
CA ILE A 293 -2.79 -35.36 10.30
C ILE A 293 -2.49 -36.72 10.91
N ALA A 294 -2.31 -37.74 10.06
CA ALA A 294 -2.17 -39.13 10.49
C ALA A 294 -0.99 -39.32 11.46
N ASP A 295 0.17 -38.79 11.13
CA ASP A 295 1.37 -38.90 11.96
C ASP A 295 1.22 -38.12 13.27
N ALA A 296 0.52 -36.99 13.26
CA ALA A 296 0.32 -36.14 14.43
C ALA A 296 -0.65 -36.76 15.46
N VAL A 297 -1.61 -37.57 15.00
CA VAL A 297 -2.65 -38.18 15.85
C VAL A 297 -2.45 -39.68 16.06
N GLY A 298 -1.47 -40.30 15.41
CA GLY A 298 -1.21 -41.74 15.46
C GLY A 298 -2.23 -42.57 14.66
N TRP A 299 -2.71 -42.06 13.53
CA TRP A 299 -3.63 -42.77 12.64
C TRP A 299 -2.86 -43.61 11.61
N HIS A 300 -3.28 -44.86 11.39
CA HIS A 300 -2.53 -45.83 10.57
C HIS A 300 -3.25 -46.28 9.29
N HIS A 301 -4.54 -45.97 9.12
CA HIS A 301 -5.31 -46.40 7.95
C HIS A 301 -5.06 -45.46 6.75
N VAL A 302 -3.86 -45.58 6.19
CA VAL A 302 -3.35 -44.80 5.05
C VAL A 302 -3.01 -45.77 3.92
N PHE A 303 -3.50 -45.51 2.71
CA PHE A 303 -3.30 -46.39 1.54
C PHE A 303 -2.52 -45.69 0.42
N THR A 304 -1.80 -46.48 -0.37
CA THR A 304 -1.02 -45.95 -1.50
C THR A 304 -1.93 -45.33 -2.56
N LEU A 305 -1.65 -44.06 -2.93
CA LEU A 305 -2.45 -43.31 -3.89
C LEU A 305 -2.56 -44.06 -5.23
N GLY A 306 -3.80 -44.30 -5.67
CA GLY A 306 -4.13 -44.96 -6.92
C GLY A 306 -4.02 -46.48 -6.94
N ASP A 307 -3.67 -47.10 -5.81
CA ASP A 307 -3.76 -48.55 -5.63
C ASP A 307 -5.15 -48.92 -5.09
N ARG A 308 -6.00 -49.47 -5.95
CA ARG A 308 -7.38 -49.85 -5.62
C ARG A 308 -7.46 -51.02 -4.64
N ARG A 309 -6.48 -51.93 -4.68
CA ARG A 309 -6.41 -53.07 -3.75
C ARG A 309 -6.03 -52.61 -2.35
N ALA A 310 -5.02 -51.75 -2.27
CA ALA A 310 -4.63 -51.14 -1.00
C ALA A 310 -5.77 -50.28 -0.42
N LEU A 311 -6.49 -49.55 -1.27
CA LEU A 311 -7.68 -48.81 -0.88
C LEU A 311 -8.77 -49.73 -0.32
N ALA A 312 -9.12 -50.81 -1.01
CA ALA A 312 -10.13 -51.76 -0.58
C ALA A 312 -9.79 -52.41 0.77
N ALA A 313 -8.55 -52.89 0.93
CA ALA A 313 -8.06 -53.46 2.18
C ALA A 313 -8.15 -52.44 3.34
N CYS A 314 -7.72 -51.20 3.09
CA CYS A 314 -7.75 -50.13 4.08
C CYS A 314 -9.19 -49.77 4.50
N VAL A 315 -10.15 -49.78 3.57
CA VAL A 315 -11.58 -49.57 3.88
C VAL A 315 -12.14 -50.70 4.75
N LEU A 316 -11.78 -51.95 4.47
CA LEU A 316 -12.21 -53.10 5.28
C LEU A 316 -11.62 -53.03 6.70
N GLU A 317 -10.34 -52.71 6.82
CA GLU A 317 -9.69 -52.49 8.12
C GLU A 317 -10.35 -51.34 8.89
N CYS A 318 -10.66 -50.23 8.21
CA CYS A 318 -11.36 -49.10 8.81
C CYS A 318 -12.76 -49.47 9.29
N ALA A 319 -13.52 -50.23 8.49
CA ALA A 319 -14.87 -50.67 8.86
C ALA A 319 -14.89 -51.58 10.09
N ALA A 320 -13.77 -52.26 10.39
CA ALA A 320 -13.60 -53.06 11.61
C ALA A 320 -12.92 -52.28 12.75
N ALA A 321 -12.42 -51.06 12.49
CA ALA A 321 -11.68 -50.27 13.46
C ALA A 321 -12.61 -49.43 14.35
N SER A 322 -12.01 -48.82 15.37
CA SER A 322 -12.66 -47.82 16.20
C SER A 322 -11.69 -46.68 16.47
N VAL A 323 -12.18 -45.43 16.40
CA VAL A 323 -11.36 -44.27 16.74
C VAL A 323 -11.25 -44.17 18.25
N LEU A 324 -10.04 -44.35 18.78
CA LEU A 324 -9.78 -44.26 20.22
C LEU A 324 -10.06 -42.83 20.72
N PRO A 325 -10.62 -42.67 21.94
CA PRO A 325 -10.83 -41.33 22.52
C PRO A 325 -9.57 -40.46 22.54
N ALA A 326 -8.41 -41.04 22.81
CA ALA A 326 -7.12 -40.34 22.81
C ALA A 326 -6.74 -39.71 21.46
N ILE A 327 -7.21 -40.29 20.35
CA ILE A 327 -7.02 -39.74 18.99
C ILE A 327 -7.88 -38.49 18.84
N ALA A 328 -9.16 -38.56 19.21
CA ALA A 328 -10.07 -37.42 19.17
C ALA A 328 -9.59 -36.26 20.08
N ASP A 329 -9.12 -36.57 21.29
CA ASP A 329 -8.54 -35.58 22.22
C ASP A 329 -7.29 -34.92 21.63
N THR A 330 -6.47 -35.68 20.90
CA THR A 330 -5.29 -35.17 20.22
C THR A 330 -5.66 -34.32 19.01
N VAL A 331 -6.69 -34.70 18.25
CA VAL A 331 -7.26 -33.88 17.16
C VAL A 331 -7.71 -32.53 17.70
N GLU A 332 -8.50 -32.52 18.78
CA GLU A 332 -8.97 -31.29 19.41
C GLU A 332 -7.79 -30.42 19.88
N ARG A 333 -6.82 -30.99 20.59
CA ARG A 333 -5.67 -30.23 21.10
C ARG A 333 -4.81 -29.63 19.98
N LEU A 334 -4.63 -30.33 18.86
CA LEU A 334 -3.69 -29.93 17.82
C LEU A 334 -4.33 -29.15 16.67
N PHE A 335 -5.60 -29.40 16.36
CA PHE A 335 -6.29 -28.95 15.15
C PHE A 335 -7.62 -28.24 15.42
N SER A 336 -7.80 -27.63 16.62
CA SER A 336 -8.97 -26.80 16.93
C SER A 336 -8.63 -25.31 16.97
N TRP A 337 -9.59 -24.47 16.59
CA TRP A 337 -9.41 -23.01 16.72
C TRP A 337 -9.37 -22.55 18.17
N GLN A 338 -10.03 -23.29 19.06
CA GLN A 338 -9.95 -23.12 20.51
C GLN A 338 -8.50 -23.23 21.01
N SER A 339 -7.68 -24.08 20.39
CA SER A 339 -6.29 -24.29 20.79
C SER A 339 -5.29 -23.46 19.98
N ARG A 340 -5.61 -23.11 18.73
CA ARG A 340 -4.68 -22.51 17.76
C ARG A 340 -4.97 -21.06 17.39
N GLY A 341 -6.10 -20.50 17.80
CA GLY A 341 -6.44 -19.09 17.52
C GLY A 341 -5.37 -18.13 18.05
N ASP A 342 -4.82 -18.42 19.22
CA ASP A 342 -3.77 -17.63 19.87
C ASP A 342 -2.44 -17.64 19.10
N ASP A 343 -2.13 -18.71 18.38
CA ASP A 343 -0.92 -18.79 17.54
C ASP A 343 -1.00 -17.74 16.40
N VAL A 344 -2.19 -17.55 15.83
CA VAL A 344 -2.44 -16.56 14.77
C VAL A 344 -2.45 -15.14 15.35
N ALA A 345 -3.08 -14.94 16.52
CA ALA A 345 -3.07 -13.65 17.21
C ALA A 345 -1.64 -13.21 17.55
N ALA A 346 -0.84 -14.10 18.13
CA ALA A 346 0.56 -13.85 18.47
C ALA A 346 1.40 -13.51 17.23
N LEU A 347 1.13 -14.14 16.10
CA LEU A 347 1.77 -13.80 14.83
C LEU A 347 1.43 -12.36 14.38
N TYR A 348 0.17 -11.92 14.49
CA TYR A 348 -0.18 -10.54 14.18
C TYR A 348 0.54 -9.55 15.08
N ASP A 349 0.56 -9.80 16.39
CA ASP A 349 1.25 -8.97 17.37
C ASP A 349 2.74 -8.88 17.12
N ASP A 350 3.40 -10.01 16.82
CA ASP A 350 4.81 -10.04 16.51
C ASP A 350 5.13 -9.24 15.24
N ILE A 351 4.34 -9.39 14.16
CA ILE A 351 4.53 -8.62 12.93
C ILE A 351 4.37 -7.11 13.18
N LEU A 352 3.35 -6.72 13.97
CA LEU A 352 3.12 -5.32 14.32
C LEU A 352 4.27 -4.76 15.17
N ARG A 353 4.72 -5.50 16.19
CA ARG A 353 5.87 -5.12 17.03
C ARG A 353 7.16 -4.99 16.24
N GLN A 354 7.49 -5.95 15.38
CA GLN A 354 8.67 -5.89 14.53
C GLN A 354 8.64 -4.69 13.59
N ARG A 355 7.47 -4.37 13.02
CA ARG A 355 7.32 -3.18 12.18
C ARG A 355 7.45 -1.88 12.96
N GLN A 356 6.87 -1.81 14.15
CA GLN A 356 7.00 -0.64 15.01
C GLN A 356 8.45 -0.44 15.42
N ALA A 357 9.14 -1.51 15.85
CA ALA A 357 10.56 -1.49 16.16
C ALA A 357 11.41 -1.08 14.95
N ALA A 358 11.16 -1.63 13.76
CA ALA A 358 11.86 -1.28 12.53
C ALA A 358 11.57 0.16 12.03
N SER A 359 10.46 0.77 12.45
CA SER A 359 10.17 2.19 12.22
C SER A 359 10.97 3.09 13.15
N LEU A 360 11.28 2.61 14.36
CA LEU A 360 11.97 3.35 15.42
C LEU A 360 13.51 3.19 15.40
N THR A 361 14.05 2.06 14.89
CA THR A 361 15.48 1.69 15.13
C THR A 361 16.48 1.95 14.00
N ALA A 362 16.08 2.27 12.76
CA ALA A 362 17.05 2.74 11.76
C ALA A 362 16.37 3.46 10.59
N LEU A 363 16.12 4.76 10.77
CA LEU A 363 15.97 5.64 9.62
C LEU A 363 17.25 5.51 8.76
N PRO A 364 17.13 5.49 7.42
CA PRO A 364 18.31 5.35 6.56
C PRO A 364 19.29 6.48 6.87
N ALA A 365 20.59 6.12 6.95
CA ALA A 365 21.64 7.10 7.16
C ALA A 365 21.61 8.17 6.06
N LEU A 366 21.67 9.43 6.48
CA LEU A 366 21.81 10.56 5.57
C LEU A 366 23.28 10.64 5.11
N ALA A 367 23.49 11.17 3.90
CA ALA A 367 24.85 11.49 3.45
C ALA A 367 25.50 12.48 4.44
N PRO A 368 26.79 12.31 4.81
CA PRO A 368 27.48 13.19 5.75
C PRO A 368 27.38 14.68 5.38
N GLU A 369 27.45 15.00 4.09
CA GLU A 369 27.31 16.35 3.55
C GLU A 369 25.92 16.94 3.84
N PHE A 370 24.85 16.16 3.64
CA PHE A 370 23.49 16.59 3.95
C PHE A 370 23.25 16.70 5.45
N GLU A 371 23.85 15.80 6.23
CA GLU A 371 23.81 15.84 7.69
C GLU A 371 24.45 17.12 8.25
N ALA A 372 25.62 17.51 7.73
CA ALA A 372 26.24 18.79 8.07
C ALA A 372 25.36 19.98 7.65
N LEU A 373 24.74 19.94 6.47
CA LEU A 373 23.84 21.00 6.00
C LEU A 373 22.63 21.20 6.93
N ARG A 374 21.96 20.13 7.37
CA ARG A 374 20.82 20.26 8.29
C ARG A 374 21.24 20.82 9.64
N HIS A 375 22.41 20.42 10.17
CA HIS A 375 22.94 20.99 11.41
C HIS A 375 23.33 22.46 11.28
N CYS A 376 23.89 22.87 10.13
CA CYS A 376 24.11 24.29 9.85
C CYS A 376 22.80 25.07 9.85
N VAL A 377 21.75 24.56 9.20
CA VAL A 377 20.44 25.22 9.19
C VAL A 377 19.87 25.28 10.60
N ALA A 378 19.84 24.18 11.35
CA ALA A 378 19.39 24.13 12.74
C ALA A 378 20.05 25.23 13.60
N LEU A 379 21.39 25.31 13.60
CA LEU A 379 22.14 26.30 14.38
C LEU A 379 21.96 27.75 13.89
N ALA A 380 21.63 27.94 12.60
CA ALA A 380 21.32 29.25 12.05
C ALA A 380 19.93 29.74 12.52
N LEU A 381 18.97 28.82 12.63
CA LEU A 381 17.61 29.12 13.09
C LEU A 381 17.56 29.30 14.61
N ASP A 382 18.24 28.45 15.38
CA ASP A 382 18.33 28.54 16.83
C ASP A 382 19.79 28.70 17.28
N PRO A 383 20.22 29.93 17.63
CA PRO A 383 21.57 30.17 18.13
C PRO A 383 21.91 29.48 19.45
N SER A 384 20.91 29.05 20.23
CA SER A 384 21.13 28.31 21.48
C SER A 384 21.41 26.82 21.24
N GLY A 385 21.27 26.36 19.99
CA GLY A 385 21.45 24.96 19.60
C GLY A 385 22.89 24.44 19.75
N ASN A 386 23.01 23.11 19.82
CA ASN A 386 24.24 22.39 20.11
C ASN A 386 25.29 22.47 18.97
N GLY A 387 26.23 23.41 19.07
CA GLY A 387 27.35 23.57 18.13
C GLY A 387 28.29 22.35 18.03
N HIS A 388 28.34 21.48 19.05
CA HIS A 388 29.15 20.25 18.98
C HIS A 388 28.63 19.26 17.93
N ALA A 389 27.32 19.14 17.77
CA ALA A 389 26.73 18.27 16.76
C ALA A 389 27.12 18.71 15.34
N LEU A 390 27.17 20.02 15.09
CA LEU A 390 27.66 20.57 13.83
C LEU A 390 29.15 20.28 13.63
N GLY A 391 29.98 20.45 14.66
CA GLY A 391 31.42 20.13 14.60
C GLY A 391 31.68 18.67 14.19
N HIS A 392 30.99 17.73 14.83
CA HIS A 392 31.08 16.30 14.48
C HIS A 392 30.60 16.00 13.06
N ALA A 393 29.51 16.65 12.62
CA ALA A 393 29.00 16.47 11.26
C ALA A 393 29.98 17.02 10.21
N LEU A 394 30.56 18.20 10.43
CA LEU A 394 31.55 18.81 9.53
C LEU A 394 32.82 17.97 9.40
N ALA A 395 33.27 17.33 10.48
CA ALA A 395 34.42 16.43 10.46
C ALA A 395 34.23 15.20 9.57
N ARG A 396 32.96 14.79 9.34
CA ARG A 396 32.59 13.65 8.49
C ARG A 396 32.38 14.03 7.02
N VAL A 397 32.41 15.32 6.67
CA VAL A 397 32.25 15.78 5.30
C VAL A 397 33.49 15.43 4.48
N ALA A 398 33.33 14.49 3.55
CA ALA A 398 34.40 14.09 2.63
C ALA A 398 34.33 14.88 1.32
N ALA A 399 33.14 15.01 0.74
CA ALA A 399 32.92 15.68 -0.54
C ALA A 399 32.45 17.13 -0.33
N TRP A 400 33.41 18.04 -0.13
CA TRP A 400 33.09 19.45 0.12
C TRP A 400 32.41 20.16 -1.05
N ASP A 401 32.66 19.74 -2.29
CA ASP A 401 31.93 20.27 -3.45
C ASP A 401 30.45 19.90 -3.42
N ASP A 402 30.12 18.69 -2.93
CA ASP A 402 28.75 18.23 -2.73
C ASP A 402 28.08 18.98 -1.59
N PHE A 403 28.79 19.25 -0.48
CA PHE A 403 28.29 20.11 0.61
C PHE A 403 27.95 21.52 0.11
N ILE A 404 28.87 22.18 -0.62
CA ILE A 404 28.67 23.54 -1.12
C ILE A 404 27.60 23.55 -2.22
N GLY A 405 27.60 22.58 -3.13
CA GLY A 405 26.54 22.41 -4.15
C GLY A 405 25.17 22.13 -3.54
N GLY A 406 25.13 21.38 -2.46
CA GLY A 406 23.95 21.14 -1.63
C GLY A 406 23.40 22.42 -1.01
N ALA A 407 24.26 23.24 -0.41
CA ALA A 407 23.86 24.52 0.18
C ALA A 407 23.16 25.44 -0.85
N GLU A 408 23.64 25.46 -2.10
CA GLU A 408 22.98 26.18 -3.20
C GLU A 408 21.68 25.52 -3.64
N ARG A 409 21.68 24.21 -3.89
CA ARG A 409 20.50 23.45 -4.32
C ARG A 409 19.34 23.60 -3.35
N HIS A 410 19.62 23.44 -2.06
CA HIS A 410 18.63 23.53 -1.00
C HIS A 410 18.28 24.98 -0.64
N ARG A 411 18.92 25.98 -1.28
CA ARG A 411 18.71 27.43 -1.09
C ARG A 411 18.99 27.90 0.34
N VAL A 412 19.98 27.28 1.00
CA VAL A 412 20.35 27.53 2.42
C VAL A 412 21.77 28.07 2.59
N ALA A 413 22.51 28.38 1.52
CA ALA A 413 23.87 28.93 1.60
C ALA A 413 24.03 30.14 2.56
N PRO A 414 23.10 31.12 2.62
CA PRO A 414 23.21 32.20 3.60
C PRO A 414 23.10 31.72 5.06
N LEU A 415 22.20 30.77 5.34
CA LEU A 415 22.02 30.16 6.66
C LEU A 415 23.26 29.34 7.05
N VAL A 416 23.82 28.58 6.10
CA VAL A 416 25.06 27.82 6.31
C VAL A 416 26.21 28.75 6.69
N LEU A 417 26.38 29.87 5.98
CA LEU A 417 27.39 30.87 6.34
C LEU A 417 27.15 31.50 7.72
N ALA A 418 25.89 31.76 8.08
CA ALA A 418 25.55 32.31 9.39
C ALA A 418 25.90 31.35 10.52
N ALA A 419 25.70 30.04 10.33
CA ALA A 419 26.10 29.02 11.29
C ALA A 419 27.62 28.83 11.37
N LEU A 420 28.31 28.77 10.22
CA LEU A 420 29.77 28.61 10.19
C LEU A 420 30.52 29.78 10.83
N LYS A 421 29.97 31.01 10.79
CA LYS A 421 30.54 32.16 11.51
C LYS A 421 30.57 31.99 13.03
N LYS A 422 29.74 31.10 13.58
CA LYS A 422 29.69 30.79 15.02
C LYS A 422 30.64 29.65 15.41
N MET A 423 31.23 28.97 14.43
CA MET A 423 32.18 27.88 14.67
C MET A 423 33.61 28.42 14.84
N PRO A 424 34.50 27.66 15.49
CA PRO A 424 35.93 27.96 15.52
C PRO A 424 36.51 28.18 14.11
N ALA A 425 37.51 29.06 13.98
CA ALA A 425 38.06 29.48 12.69
C ALA A 425 38.72 28.34 11.88
N ASP A 426 39.13 27.27 12.57
CA ASP A 426 39.72 26.05 12.02
C ASP A 426 38.70 24.97 11.65
N ALA A 427 37.41 25.15 11.99
CA ALA A 427 36.35 24.18 11.68
C ALA A 427 36.14 23.97 10.17
N ILE A 428 36.56 24.92 9.33
CA ILE A 428 36.50 24.83 7.87
C ILE A 428 37.74 25.46 7.23
N ALA A 429 38.31 24.77 6.25
CA ALA A 429 39.46 25.30 5.51
C ALA A 429 39.11 26.65 4.83
N PRO A 430 39.97 27.68 4.92
CA PRO A 430 39.68 29.02 4.41
C PRO A 430 39.28 29.07 2.93
N ALA A 431 39.84 28.19 2.09
CA ALA A 431 39.48 28.09 0.68
C ALA A 431 38.01 27.69 0.46
N ARG A 432 37.49 26.76 1.28
CA ARG A 432 36.11 26.26 1.21
C ARG A 432 35.12 27.33 1.69
N LEU A 433 35.46 28.02 2.78
CA LEU A 433 34.68 29.17 3.25
C LEU A 433 34.59 30.27 2.19
N ARG A 434 35.72 30.60 1.54
CA ARG A 434 35.74 31.57 0.42
C ARG A 434 34.86 31.13 -0.75
N ALA A 435 34.84 29.84 -1.11
CA ALA A 435 34.00 29.32 -2.17
C ALA A 435 32.50 29.51 -1.86
N LEU A 436 32.08 29.20 -0.62
CA LEU A 436 30.71 29.42 -0.17
C LEU A 436 30.34 30.90 -0.11
N GLN A 437 31.24 31.76 0.36
CA GLN A 437 31.07 33.22 0.37
C GLN A 437 30.89 33.80 -1.04
N ARG A 438 31.68 33.34 -2.02
CA ARG A 438 31.55 33.76 -3.43
C ARG A 438 30.17 33.40 -3.99
N ARG A 439 29.69 32.18 -3.74
CA ARG A 439 28.35 31.72 -4.15
C ARG A 439 27.24 32.53 -3.49
N ASN A 440 27.37 32.80 -2.19
CA ASN A 440 26.41 33.64 -1.47
C ASN A 440 26.38 35.09 -1.96
N ARG A 441 27.54 35.68 -2.29
CA ARG A 441 27.61 37.03 -2.87
C ARG A 441 26.89 37.08 -4.22
N ARG A 442 27.05 36.05 -5.07
CA ARG A 442 26.30 35.93 -6.33
C ARG A 442 24.80 35.80 -6.09
N ASN A 443 24.38 35.05 -5.07
CA ASN A 443 22.98 34.95 -4.67
C ASN A 443 22.42 36.32 -4.24
N ALA A 444 23.15 37.06 -3.40
CA ALA A 444 22.75 38.40 -2.96
C ALA A 444 22.59 39.38 -4.15
N LEU A 445 23.54 39.38 -5.09
CA LEU A 445 23.45 40.22 -6.31
C LEU A 445 22.22 39.88 -7.16
N ARG A 446 21.92 38.59 -7.34
CA ARG A 446 20.68 38.14 -8.01
C ARG A 446 19.43 38.57 -7.26
N GLY A 447 19.48 38.54 -5.93
CA GLY A 447 18.39 38.98 -5.07
C GLY A 447 18.12 40.48 -5.23
N MET A 448 19.17 41.30 -5.28
CA MET A 448 19.05 42.73 -5.54
C MET A 448 18.42 43.00 -6.90
N ALA A 449 18.88 42.31 -7.95
CA ALA A 449 18.29 42.41 -9.28
C ALA A 449 16.81 41.99 -9.29
N GLN A 450 16.46 40.90 -8.57
CA GLN A 450 15.07 40.45 -8.45
C GLN A 450 14.20 41.46 -7.69
N ILE A 451 14.70 42.11 -6.62
CA ILE A 451 13.94 43.15 -5.90
C ILE A 451 13.68 44.35 -6.80
N ALA A 452 14.69 44.79 -7.57
CA ALA A 452 14.54 45.90 -8.50
C ALA A 452 13.50 45.58 -9.59
N GLU A 453 13.57 44.37 -10.16
CA GLU A 453 12.63 43.91 -11.17
C GLU A 453 11.22 43.71 -10.61
N LEU A 454 11.08 43.15 -9.41
CA LEU A 454 9.80 43.04 -8.72
C LEU A 454 9.19 44.42 -8.47
N ALA A 455 9.98 45.40 -8.02
CA ALA A 455 9.50 46.78 -7.84
C ALA A 455 9.02 47.42 -9.15
N ARG A 456 9.68 47.11 -10.27
CA ARG A 456 9.28 47.56 -11.60
C ARG A 456 7.97 46.92 -12.05
N LEU A 457 7.84 45.60 -11.90
CA LEU A 457 6.63 44.85 -12.25
C LEU A 457 5.44 45.25 -11.38
N MET A 458 5.62 45.38 -10.05
CA MET A 458 4.55 45.78 -9.14
C MET A 458 3.97 47.15 -9.50
N ARG A 459 4.82 48.11 -9.88
CA ARG A 459 4.37 49.42 -10.40
C ARG A 459 3.58 49.26 -11.69
N ALA A 460 4.10 48.52 -12.66
CA ALA A 460 3.41 48.29 -13.93
C ALA A 460 2.03 47.62 -13.74
N PHE A 461 1.93 46.63 -12.84
CA PHE A 461 0.65 46.01 -12.50
C PHE A 461 -0.30 47.00 -11.83
N GLN A 462 0.21 47.80 -10.89
CA GLN A 462 -0.58 48.82 -10.20
C GLN A 462 -1.12 49.89 -11.17
N ASP A 463 -0.32 50.33 -12.14
CA ASP A 463 -0.71 51.30 -13.17
C ASP A 463 -1.86 50.79 -14.06
N GLN A 464 -1.95 49.46 -14.23
CA GLN A 464 -3.05 48.79 -14.94
C GLN A 464 -4.21 48.36 -14.02
N GLY A 465 -4.16 48.70 -12.72
CA GLY A 465 -5.17 48.30 -11.75
C GLY A 465 -5.18 46.80 -11.41
N ILE A 466 -4.14 46.06 -11.79
CA ILE A 466 -4.03 44.61 -11.55
C ILE A 466 -3.56 44.37 -10.12
N LYS A 467 -4.35 43.62 -9.37
CA LYS A 467 -4.03 43.25 -7.99
C LYS A 467 -3.09 42.04 -7.98
N VAL A 468 -1.99 42.12 -7.23
CA VAL A 468 -0.96 41.08 -7.19
C VAL A 468 -0.54 40.79 -5.76
N LEU A 469 -0.57 39.50 -5.37
CA LEU A 469 0.00 39.01 -4.11
C LEU A 469 1.33 38.31 -4.40
N VAL A 470 2.39 38.71 -3.70
CA VAL A 470 3.70 38.05 -3.76
C VAL A 470 3.68 36.87 -2.79
N LEU A 471 3.82 35.64 -3.29
CA LEU A 471 3.63 34.44 -2.46
C LEU A 471 4.90 34.01 -1.71
N LYS A 472 6.05 34.07 -2.39
CA LYS A 472 7.33 33.57 -1.87
C LYS A 472 8.48 34.49 -2.32
N GLY A 473 9.71 34.06 -2.06
CA GLY A 473 10.90 34.78 -2.49
C GLY A 473 11.29 35.84 -1.48
N VAL A 474 11.49 37.07 -1.95
CA VAL A 474 12.03 38.18 -1.14
C VAL A 474 11.06 38.64 -0.04
N ALA A 475 9.75 38.64 -0.31
CA ALA A 475 8.73 38.98 0.69
C ALA A 475 8.74 37.97 1.85
N LEU A 476 8.79 36.68 1.54
CA LEU A 476 8.88 35.62 2.54
C LEU A 476 10.20 35.69 3.32
N SER A 477 11.33 35.91 2.64
CA SER A 477 12.63 36.05 3.31
C SER A 477 12.63 37.23 4.30
N GLN A 478 12.08 38.38 3.89
CA GLN A 478 11.95 39.54 4.76
C GLN A 478 11.05 39.25 5.96
N ARG A 479 9.89 38.60 5.75
CA ARG A 479 8.94 38.24 6.81
C ARG A 479 9.56 37.32 7.87
N LEU A 480 10.36 36.34 7.45
CA LEU A 480 10.91 35.30 8.33
C LEU A 480 12.22 35.70 9.00
N TYR A 481 13.09 36.40 8.28
CA TYR A 481 14.48 36.62 8.71
C TYR A 481 14.83 38.10 8.92
N ALA A 482 13.88 39.02 8.68
CA ALA A 482 14.11 40.46 8.63
C ALA A 482 15.20 40.89 7.62
N ASP A 483 15.54 40.02 6.66
CA ASP A 483 16.58 40.23 5.66
C ASP A 483 16.19 39.48 4.37
N PRO A 484 16.05 40.17 3.23
CA PRO A 484 15.55 39.58 2.00
C PRO A 484 16.59 38.65 1.33
N PHE A 485 17.84 38.64 1.82
CA PHE A 485 18.95 37.86 1.26
C PHE A 485 19.32 36.62 2.08
N ARG A 486 18.68 36.39 3.24
CA ARG A 486 18.91 35.18 4.05
C ARG A 486 18.36 33.90 3.43
N ARG A 487 17.46 34.02 2.46
CA ARG A 487 16.92 32.91 1.68
C ARG A 487 17.53 32.90 0.28
N GLY A 488 17.83 31.72 -0.25
CA GLY A 488 18.29 31.59 -1.64
C GLY A 488 17.26 32.13 -2.65
N VAL A 489 17.73 32.88 -3.64
CA VAL A 489 16.90 33.56 -4.65
C VAL A 489 16.35 32.53 -5.64
N GLY A 490 15.09 32.72 -6.03
CA GLY A 490 14.37 31.82 -6.91
C GLY A 490 13.54 32.55 -7.96
N ASP A 491 12.40 31.94 -8.22
CA ASP A 491 11.23 32.38 -8.97
C ASP A 491 10.51 33.54 -8.26
N MET A 492 9.92 34.47 -9.02
CA MET A 492 8.94 35.43 -8.51
C MET A 492 7.55 34.81 -8.61
N ASP A 493 7.07 34.24 -7.51
CA ASP A 493 5.71 33.69 -7.42
C ASP A 493 4.70 34.82 -7.18
N LEU A 494 3.93 35.17 -8.21
CA LEU A 494 2.93 36.23 -8.19
C LEU A 494 1.53 35.63 -8.36
N LEU A 495 0.61 35.90 -7.44
CA LEU A 495 -0.78 35.46 -7.51
C LEU A 495 -1.66 36.63 -7.95
N ILE A 496 -2.53 36.38 -8.93
CA ILE A 496 -3.51 37.34 -9.45
C ILE A 496 -4.91 36.72 -9.51
N GLY A 497 -5.93 37.56 -9.67
CA GLY A 497 -7.27 37.09 -9.98
C GLY A 497 -7.33 36.47 -11.37
N ARG A 498 -8.16 35.43 -11.55
CA ARG A 498 -8.37 34.78 -12.86
C ARG A 498 -8.85 35.75 -13.94
N ALA A 499 -9.65 36.75 -13.56
CA ALA A 499 -10.12 37.80 -14.46
C ALA A 499 -8.99 38.70 -14.98
N ASP A 500 -7.91 38.86 -14.20
CA ASP A 500 -6.78 39.74 -14.52
C ASP A 500 -5.71 39.04 -15.37
N PHE A 501 -5.89 37.77 -15.71
CA PHE A 501 -4.88 36.98 -16.42
C PHE A 501 -4.50 37.55 -17.78
N PHE A 502 -5.48 37.91 -18.61
CA PHE A 502 -5.20 38.45 -19.94
C PHE A 502 -4.48 39.81 -19.91
N PRO A 503 -4.93 40.79 -19.11
CA PRO A 503 -4.18 42.02 -18.87
C PRO A 503 -2.75 41.76 -18.35
N ALA A 504 -2.59 40.86 -17.38
CA ALA A 504 -1.28 40.53 -16.82
C ALA A 504 -0.35 39.85 -17.84
N HIS A 505 -0.89 38.95 -18.66
CA HIS A 505 -0.14 38.31 -19.75
C HIS A 505 0.36 39.33 -20.76
N ALA A 506 -0.52 40.21 -21.23
CA ALA A 506 -0.16 41.26 -22.19
C ALA A 506 0.91 42.19 -21.62
N LEU A 507 0.79 42.57 -20.34
CA LEU A 507 1.78 43.40 -19.65
C LEU A 507 3.14 42.71 -19.59
N LEU A 508 3.19 41.43 -19.19
CA LEU A 508 4.47 40.69 -19.10
C LEU A 508 5.15 40.61 -20.48
N VAL A 509 4.39 40.29 -21.53
CA VAL A 509 4.92 40.21 -22.90
C VAL A 509 5.42 41.56 -23.39
N ALA A 510 4.67 42.65 -23.15
CA ALA A 510 5.11 44.01 -23.48
C ALA A 510 6.39 44.42 -22.73
N ASN A 511 6.66 43.79 -21.59
CA ASN A 511 7.85 43.99 -20.77
C ASN A 511 8.96 42.97 -21.07
N GLY A 512 8.93 42.32 -22.24
CA GLY A 512 10.01 41.44 -22.73
C GLY A 512 9.99 40.03 -22.13
N TYR A 513 8.92 39.63 -21.43
CA TYR A 513 8.81 38.27 -20.91
C TYR A 513 8.25 37.32 -21.96
N VAL A 514 8.90 36.17 -22.12
CA VAL A 514 8.46 35.06 -22.96
C VAL A 514 7.86 33.97 -22.08
N ARG A 515 6.65 33.54 -22.41
CA ARG A 515 5.96 32.47 -21.70
C ARG A 515 6.66 31.12 -21.90
N GLN A 516 6.90 30.40 -20.81
CA GLN A 516 7.49 29.07 -20.78
C GLN A 516 6.48 28.01 -20.33
N ASP A 517 5.39 27.84 -21.07
CA ASP A 517 4.47 26.73 -20.88
C ASP A 517 4.70 25.62 -21.93
N SER A 518 4.25 24.40 -21.59
CA SER A 518 4.22 23.27 -22.54
C SER A 518 3.12 23.44 -23.60
N LEU A 519 2.42 24.58 -23.58
CA LEU A 519 1.22 24.95 -24.34
C LEU A 519 1.50 26.05 -25.37
N ALA A 520 2.76 26.41 -25.60
CA ALA A 520 3.17 27.38 -26.62
C ALA A 520 2.74 27.00 -28.06
N THR A 521 2.07 25.87 -28.25
CA THR A 521 1.57 25.35 -29.53
C THR A 521 0.12 24.84 -29.42
N HIS A 522 -0.86 25.75 -29.32
CA HIS A 522 -2.33 25.50 -29.45
C HIS A 522 -2.99 24.99 -28.15
N PRO A 523 -4.02 25.68 -27.58
CA PRO A 523 -5.28 26.24 -28.12
C PRO A 523 -5.45 27.77 -27.86
N PRO A 524 -6.62 28.42 -28.09
CA PRO A 524 -6.89 29.77 -27.57
C PRO A 524 -6.72 29.80 -26.04
N LEU A 525 -6.01 30.80 -25.50
CA LEU A 525 -5.73 30.89 -24.05
C LEU A 525 -7.01 30.81 -23.20
N GLY A 526 -8.16 31.27 -23.69
CA GLY A 526 -9.42 31.40 -22.94
C GLY A 526 -9.87 30.14 -22.21
N ASP A 527 -10.00 29.03 -22.92
CA ASP A 527 -10.53 27.79 -22.36
C ASP A 527 -9.56 27.13 -21.36
N LEU A 528 -8.28 27.47 -21.43
CA LEU A 528 -7.24 26.90 -20.58
C LEU A 528 -7.08 27.64 -19.25
N VAL A 529 -7.38 28.94 -19.19
CA VAL A 529 -7.28 29.74 -17.95
C VAL A 529 -8.11 29.13 -16.82
N ALA A 530 -9.25 28.52 -17.17
CA ALA A 530 -10.10 27.82 -16.21
C ALA A 530 -9.41 26.61 -15.55
N LEU A 531 -8.47 25.96 -16.24
CA LEU A 531 -7.81 24.72 -15.78
C LEU A 531 -6.35 24.95 -15.33
N MET A 532 -5.82 26.16 -15.50
CA MET A 532 -4.44 26.50 -15.19
C MET A 532 -4.26 26.85 -13.71
N LYS A 533 -3.25 26.22 -13.07
CA LYS A 533 -2.80 26.62 -11.74
C LYS A 533 -1.90 27.85 -11.80
N ASP A 534 -0.90 27.77 -12.65
CA ASP A 534 0.17 28.74 -12.78
C ASP A 534 0.71 28.76 -14.21
N CYS A 535 1.49 29.79 -14.52
CA CYS A 535 2.16 29.96 -15.79
C CYS A 535 3.52 30.63 -15.60
N ALA A 536 4.58 30.01 -16.13
CA ALA A 536 5.94 30.54 -16.03
C ALA A 536 6.27 31.47 -17.20
N TYR A 537 7.00 32.54 -16.92
CA TYR A 537 7.50 33.54 -17.85
C TYR A 537 8.98 33.79 -17.59
N VAL A 538 9.76 33.94 -18.65
CA VAL A 538 11.20 34.18 -18.58
C VAL A 538 11.57 35.40 -19.39
N HIS A 539 12.39 36.26 -18.79
CA HIS A 539 12.96 37.44 -19.42
C HIS A 539 14.43 37.18 -19.76
N ASP A 540 14.95 37.80 -20.83
CA ASP A 540 16.35 37.64 -21.27
C ASP A 540 17.37 38.04 -20.21
N GLY A 541 16.99 38.94 -19.30
CA GLY A 541 17.75 39.30 -18.10
C GLY A 541 17.89 38.18 -17.05
N GLY A 542 17.35 36.99 -17.30
CA GLY A 542 17.43 35.82 -16.41
C GLY A 542 16.41 35.81 -15.27
N HIS A 543 15.43 36.72 -15.31
CA HIS A 543 14.31 36.77 -14.36
C HIS A 543 13.22 35.79 -14.75
N VAL A 544 12.66 35.10 -13.75
CA VAL A 544 11.56 34.15 -13.94
C VAL A 544 10.38 34.59 -13.08
N VAL A 545 9.23 34.80 -13.71
CA VAL A 545 7.95 35.11 -13.06
C VAL A 545 7.04 33.90 -13.21
N GLU A 546 6.54 33.37 -12.11
CA GLU A 546 5.50 32.35 -12.09
C GLU A 546 4.19 33.02 -11.68
N LEU A 547 3.27 33.15 -12.63
CA LEU A 547 1.97 33.78 -12.45
C LEU A 547 0.95 32.73 -12.04
N HIS A 548 0.60 32.70 -10.76
CA HIS A 548 -0.38 31.81 -10.16
C HIS A 548 -1.79 32.38 -10.32
N LEU A 549 -2.74 31.50 -10.62
CA LEU A 549 -4.18 31.78 -10.66
C LEU A 549 -4.93 31.17 -9.47
N GLN A 550 -4.25 30.28 -8.75
CA GLN A 550 -4.75 29.60 -7.55
C GLN A 550 -3.59 29.06 -6.72
N LEU A 551 -3.78 28.95 -5.40
CA LEU A 551 -2.75 28.47 -4.47
C LEU A 551 -2.56 26.94 -4.51
N SER A 552 -3.61 26.18 -4.86
CA SER A 552 -3.62 24.71 -4.89
C SER A 552 -4.23 24.21 -6.19
N GLU A 553 -3.92 22.96 -6.56
CA GLU A 553 -4.67 22.27 -7.62
C GLU A 553 -6.04 21.78 -7.16
N ARG A 554 -6.32 21.78 -5.84
CA ARG A 554 -7.63 21.43 -5.30
C ARG A 554 -8.54 22.66 -5.43
N ASP A 555 -9.59 22.56 -6.23
CA ASP A 555 -10.60 23.62 -6.43
C ASP A 555 -11.62 23.71 -5.28
N ASP A 556 -11.42 22.99 -4.17
CA ASP A 556 -12.42 22.78 -3.11
C ASP A 556 -12.18 23.64 -1.85
N CYS A 557 -11.37 24.69 -1.94
CA CYS A 557 -11.04 25.57 -0.81
C CYS A 557 -11.51 27.02 -1.09
N PRO A 558 -12.75 27.38 -0.74
CA PRO A 558 -13.28 28.73 -0.95
C PRO A 558 -12.47 29.82 -0.23
N GLU A 559 -11.83 29.47 0.90
CA GLU A 559 -10.96 30.36 1.66
C GLU A 559 -9.73 30.81 0.84
N TRP A 560 -9.41 30.12 -0.26
CA TRP A 560 -8.26 30.37 -1.11
C TRP A 560 -8.63 31.06 -2.43
N ASP A 561 -9.84 31.61 -2.52
CA ASP A 561 -10.24 32.45 -3.65
C ASP A 561 -9.58 33.83 -3.59
N PHE A 562 -9.13 34.34 -4.74
CA PHE A 562 -8.32 35.55 -4.82
C PHE A 562 -8.96 36.78 -4.16
N PRO A 563 -10.26 37.08 -4.32
CA PRO A 563 -10.89 38.22 -3.65
C PRO A 563 -10.84 38.12 -2.11
N VAL A 564 -10.95 36.91 -1.57
CA VAL A 564 -10.84 36.64 -0.12
C VAL A 564 -9.40 36.88 0.33
N LEU A 565 -8.44 36.28 -0.39
CA LEU A 565 -7.01 36.43 -0.11
C LEU A 565 -6.55 37.88 -0.22
N TRP A 566 -7.08 38.63 -1.19
CA TRP A 566 -6.76 40.06 -1.35
C TRP A 566 -7.29 40.90 -0.19
N ARG A 567 -8.45 40.55 0.37
CA ARG A 567 -9.03 41.26 1.53
C ARG A 567 -8.24 40.96 2.81
N ASP A 568 -7.81 39.72 3.00
CA ASP A 568 -7.06 39.24 4.18
C ASP A 568 -5.54 39.44 4.04
N ARG A 569 -5.05 40.07 2.98
CA ARG A 569 -3.62 40.17 2.69
C ARG A 569 -2.84 40.88 3.81
N ALA A 570 -1.58 40.47 3.97
CA ALA A 570 -0.59 41.20 4.75
C ALA A 570 0.30 42.06 3.82
N GLU A 571 1.01 43.03 4.41
CA GLU A 571 1.95 43.89 3.67
C GLU A 571 3.34 43.75 4.28
N ILE A 572 4.34 43.53 3.42
CA ILE A 572 5.74 43.41 3.82
C ILE A 572 6.55 44.52 3.19
N ARG A 573 7.28 45.24 4.05
CA ARG A 573 8.18 46.31 3.62
C ARG A 573 9.57 45.75 3.34
N VAL A 574 10.00 45.84 2.09
CA VAL A 574 11.37 45.54 1.66
C VAL A 574 12.00 46.86 1.22
N GLN A 575 12.83 47.45 2.09
CA GLN A 575 13.38 48.81 1.89
C GLN A 575 12.25 49.85 1.68
N ASN A 576 12.15 50.43 0.48
CA ASN A 576 11.14 51.42 0.10
C ASN A 576 9.95 50.81 -0.65
N LEU A 577 9.93 49.49 -0.85
CA LEU A 577 8.85 48.77 -1.53
C LEU A 577 7.90 48.16 -0.52
N VAL A 578 6.60 48.40 -0.68
CA VAL A 578 5.54 47.71 0.07
C VAL A 578 4.96 46.62 -0.82
N LEU A 579 5.08 45.37 -0.36
CA LEU A 579 4.65 44.19 -1.11
C LEU A 579 3.43 43.55 -0.44
N PRO A 580 2.28 43.47 -1.13
CA PRO A 580 1.17 42.64 -0.71
C PRO A 580 1.55 41.15 -0.72
N THR A 581 1.22 40.42 0.33
CA THR A 581 1.48 38.97 0.50
C THR A 581 0.32 38.30 1.23
N LEU A 582 0.34 36.98 1.30
CA LEU A 582 -0.59 36.21 2.14
C LEU A 582 -0.42 36.55 3.63
N SER A 583 -1.52 36.59 4.38
CA SER A 583 -1.52 36.57 5.85
C SER A 583 -0.91 35.27 6.38
N ASP A 584 -0.42 35.28 7.62
CA ASP A 584 0.18 34.07 8.22
C ASP A 584 -0.83 32.90 8.29
N ARG A 585 -2.13 33.22 8.51
CA ARG A 585 -3.24 32.25 8.52
C ARG A 585 -3.32 31.45 7.22
N VAL A 586 -3.04 32.06 6.07
CA VAL A 586 -3.07 31.37 4.76
C VAL A 586 -1.68 30.93 4.32
N LEU A 587 -0.66 31.71 4.62
CA LEU A 587 0.73 31.45 4.24
C LEU A 587 1.24 30.13 4.82
N VAL A 588 0.97 29.84 6.10
CA VAL A 588 1.46 28.61 6.75
C VAL A 588 0.85 27.35 6.12
N PRO A 589 -0.49 27.20 6.01
CA PRO A 589 -1.08 26.05 5.31
C PRO A 589 -0.63 25.93 3.86
N TYR A 590 -0.46 27.06 3.15
CA TYR A 590 0.09 27.08 1.80
C TYR A 590 1.51 26.53 1.71
N LEU A 591 2.41 26.97 2.60
CA LEU A 591 3.79 26.49 2.62
C LEU A 591 3.87 25.00 3.00
N LEU A 592 3.03 24.53 3.93
CA LEU A 592 2.92 23.12 4.31
C LEU A 592 2.48 22.24 3.14
N ALA A 593 1.38 22.62 2.47
CA ALA A 593 0.86 21.90 1.31
C ALA A 593 1.87 21.90 0.14
N HIS A 594 2.51 23.05 -0.11
CA HIS A 594 3.53 23.19 -1.15
C HIS A 594 4.75 22.32 -0.87
N GLY A 595 5.33 22.39 0.33
CA GLY A 595 6.51 21.61 0.70
C GLY A 595 6.25 20.11 0.65
N ALA A 596 5.09 19.66 1.16
CA ALA A 596 4.65 18.27 1.11
C ALA A 596 4.53 17.75 -0.33
N ARG A 597 3.89 18.51 -1.22
CA ARG A 597 3.76 18.19 -2.65
C ARG A 597 5.12 18.01 -3.32
N HIS A 598 6.08 18.87 -2.99
CA HIS A 598 7.43 18.79 -3.52
C HIS A 598 8.35 17.86 -2.73
N CYS A 599 7.79 17.05 -1.82
CA CYS A 599 8.51 16.05 -1.04
C CYS A 599 9.69 16.65 -0.25
N TRP A 600 9.54 17.92 0.18
CA TRP A 600 10.57 18.66 0.91
C TRP A 600 11.94 18.65 0.21
N ASP A 601 11.98 18.64 -1.14
CA ASP A 601 13.21 18.53 -1.92
C ASP A 601 14.26 19.64 -1.67
N ARG A 602 13.85 20.72 -0.99
CA ARG A 602 14.69 21.82 -0.53
C ARG A 602 14.54 22.02 0.97
N LEU A 603 15.69 22.12 1.64
CA LEU A 603 15.74 22.31 3.09
C LEU A 603 15.24 23.70 3.51
N CYS A 604 15.32 24.70 2.62
CA CYS A 604 14.77 26.02 2.90
C CYS A 604 13.28 25.99 3.23
N TRP A 605 12.49 25.07 2.67
CA TRP A 605 11.06 25.00 2.97
C TRP A 605 10.80 24.55 4.41
N LEU A 606 11.56 23.58 4.91
CA LEU A 606 11.46 23.18 6.32
C LEU A 606 11.99 24.27 7.24
N ALA A 607 13.06 24.98 6.84
CA ALA A 607 13.57 26.12 7.59
C ALA A 607 12.56 27.27 7.68
N ASP A 608 11.85 27.55 6.58
CA ASP A 608 10.83 28.60 6.51
C ASP A 608 9.67 28.28 7.48
N ILE A 609 9.19 27.02 7.50
CA ILE A 609 8.15 26.57 8.45
C ILE A 609 8.67 26.59 9.89
N ALA A 610 9.89 26.10 10.13
CA ALA A 610 10.47 26.08 11.47
C ALA A 610 10.59 27.49 12.08
N MET A 611 10.85 28.52 11.26
CA MET A 611 10.83 29.91 11.73
C MET A 611 9.43 30.41 12.09
N LEU A 612 8.41 30.04 11.32
CA LEU A 612 7.01 30.37 11.63
C LEU A 612 6.54 29.65 12.90
N PHE A 613 6.97 28.39 13.07
CA PHE A 613 6.61 27.54 14.21
C PHE A 613 7.34 27.89 15.52
N LYS A 614 8.21 28.89 15.52
CA LYS A 614 8.72 29.48 16.77
C LYS A 614 7.61 30.15 17.59
N ASP A 615 6.56 30.61 16.92
CA ASP A 615 5.32 31.01 17.59
C ASP A 615 4.44 29.76 17.76
N GLU A 616 4.38 29.25 18.99
CA GLU A 616 3.65 28.02 19.31
C GLU A 616 2.13 28.19 19.12
N ALA A 617 1.59 29.40 19.32
CA ALA A 617 0.16 29.66 19.08
C ALA A 617 -0.16 29.58 17.58
N LEU A 618 0.70 30.18 16.74
CA LEU A 618 0.58 30.07 15.29
C LEU A 618 0.77 28.63 14.80
N ARG A 619 1.71 27.88 15.38
CA ARG A 619 1.93 26.46 15.05
C ARG A 619 0.68 25.64 15.31
N LEU A 620 0.15 25.67 16.54
CA LEU A 620 -1.04 24.90 16.93
C LEU A 620 -2.25 25.26 16.06
N GLN A 621 -2.50 26.56 15.88
CA GLN A 621 -3.60 27.03 15.03
C GLN A 621 -3.44 26.54 13.58
N SER A 622 -2.24 26.59 13.02
CA SER A 622 -1.97 26.15 11.66
C SER A 622 -2.16 24.64 11.46
N LEU A 623 -1.83 23.83 12.48
CA LEU A 623 -2.06 22.39 12.46
C LEU A 623 -3.57 22.07 12.43
N ASP A 624 -4.37 22.78 13.23
CA ASP A 624 -5.83 22.65 13.24
C ASP A 624 -6.46 23.14 11.92
N ASP A 625 -6.01 24.28 11.40
CA ASP A 625 -6.45 24.81 10.11
C ASP A 625 -6.16 23.80 8.99
N CYS A 626 -4.96 23.21 8.96
CA CYS A 626 -4.63 22.14 8.03
C CYS A 626 -5.52 20.90 8.20
N ALA A 627 -5.89 20.55 9.44
CA ALA A 627 -6.80 19.44 9.67
C ALA A 627 -8.19 19.70 9.07
N ARG A 628 -8.73 20.91 9.22
CA ARG A 628 -10.00 21.31 8.60
C ARG A 628 -9.94 21.33 7.08
N LEU A 629 -8.81 21.77 6.52
CA LEU A 629 -8.57 21.83 5.06
C LEU A 629 -8.19 20.48 4.42
N GLY A 630 -8.10 19.41 5.21
CA GLY A 630 -7.75 18.07 4.71
C GLY A 630 -6.27 17.91 4.36
N TRP A 631 -5.38 18.61 5.07
CA TRP A 631 -3.91 18.52 5.02
C TRP A 631 -3.25 18.13 6.35
N LYS A 632 -4.00 17.48 7.23
CA LYS A 632 -3.50 17.02 8.55
C LYS A 632 -2.18 16.25 8.45
N ASN A 633 -2.08 15.35 7.48
CA ASN A 633 -0.91 14.48 7.34
C ASN A 633 0.29 15.22 6.75
N GLU A 634 0.06 16.15 5.82
CA GLU A 634 1.07 17.05 5.27
C GLU A 634 1.69 17.90 6.39
N ALA A 635 0.86 18.46 7.26
CA ALA A 635 1.27 19.26 8.40
C ALA A 635 2.03 18.43 9.45
N ALA A 636 1.47 17.30 9.88
CA ALA A 636 2.13 16.39 10.82
C ALA A 636 3.47 15.85 10.30
N HIS A 637 3.58 15.61 8.99
CA HIS A 637 4.83 15.18 8.38
C HIS A 637 5.90 16.28 8.37
N ALA A 638 5.50 17.54 8.10
CA ALA A 638 6.41 18.68 8.20
C ALA A 638 6.95 18.84 9.62
N ASP A 639 6.05 18.81 10.61
CA ASP A 639 6.38 18.94 12.03
C ASP A 639 7.38 17.87 12.47
N ALA A 640 7.16 16.61 12.06
CA ALA A 640 8.08 15.52 12.32
C ALA A 640 9.45 15.69 11.65
N LEU A 641 9.50 16.18 10.41
CA LEU A 641 10.78 16.45 9.73
C LEU A 641 11.54 17.60 10.38
N ILE A 642 10.85 18.63 10.85
CA ILE A 642 11.46 19.74 11.61
C ILE A 642 12.06 19.19 12.91
N GLY A 643 11.28 18.40 13.66
CA GLY A 643 11.76 17.76 14.89
C GLY A 643 12.97 16.85 14.64
N LEU A 644 12.95 16.07 13.56
CA LEU A 644 14.02 15.13 13.23
C LEU A 644 15.28 15.82 12.69
N TRP A 645 15.14 16.86 11.86
CA TRP A 645 16.28 17.45 11.13
C TRP A 645 16.80 18.76 11.72
N LEU A 646 15.97 19.53 12.43
CA LEU A 646 16.27 20.91 12.81
C LEU A 646 16.24 21.21 14.34
N GLY A 647 15.68 20.37 15.23
CA GLY A 647 15.73 20.60 16.69
C GLY A 647 14.61 19.93 17.52
N GLU A 648 14.78 19.84 18.84
CA GLU A 648 14.02 18.94 19.75
C GLU A 648 12.50 19.20 19.79
N GLY A 649 11.70 18.14 19.65
CA GLY A 649 10.27 18.19 20.01
C GLY A 649 9.26 17.57 19.05
N ALA A 650 9.61 16.52 18.30
CA ALA A 650 8.58 15.68 17.67
C ALA A 650 8.73 14.21 18.10
N THR A 651 7.78 13.73 18.89
CA THR A 651 7.60 12.31 19.15
C THR A 651 7.17 11.66 17.84
N LEU A 652 8.05 10.85 17.23
CA LEU A 652 7.76 10.02 16.04
C LEU A 652 6.44 9.22 16.17
N ALA A 653 5.97 9.02 17.41
CA ALA A 653 4.74 8.34 17.78
C ALA A 653 3.46 8.90 17.15
N GLN A 654 3.42 10.17 16.70
CA GLN A 654 2.20 10.77 16.12
C GLN A 654 2.13 10.70 14.58
N VAL A 655 3.18 10.23 13.90
CA VAL A 655 3.25 10.25 12.44
C VAL A 655 2.74 8.93 11.87
N SER A 656 1.52 8.93 11.34
CA SER A 656 0.93 7.76 10.64
C SER A 656 1.58 7.45 9.27
N VAL A 657 2.58 8.24 8.85
CA VAL A 657 3.15 8.23 7.50
C VAL A 657 4.54 7.55 7.50
N PRO A 658 4.85 6.65 6.54
CA PRO A 658 6.09 5.86 6.55
C PRO A 658 7.36 6.70 6.25
N MET A 659 7.93 7.33 7.29
CA MET A 659 9.14 8.17 7.25
C MET A 659 10.35 7.47 6.63
N ARG A 660 10.58 6.19 6.98
CA ARG A 660 11.68 5.38 6.42
C ARG A 660 11.63 5.32 4.90
N TRP A 661 10.44 5.07 4.33
CA TRP A 661 10.29 5.03 2.87
C TRP A 661 10.51 6.40 2.25
N PHE A 662 10.00 7.46 2.87
CA PHE A 662 10.20 8.83 2.39
C PHE A 662 11.69 9.16 2.27
N MET A 663 12.46 8.91 3.33
CA MET A 663 13.90 9.12 3.32
C MET A 663 14.61 8.24 2.28
N GLN A 664 14.26 6.96 2.18
CA GLN A 664 14.81 6.07 1.14
C GLN A 664 14.44 6.51 -0.28
N ALA A 665 13.25 7.08 -0.48
CA ALA A 665 12.75 7.48 -1.80
C ALA A 665 13.44 8.75 -2.31
N PHE A 666 13.68 9.72 -1.42
CA PHE A 666 14.07 11.08 -1.79
C PHE A 666 15.43 11.54 -1.27
N PHE A 667 15.95 10.96 -0.18
CA PHE A 667 17.16 11.42 0.50
C PHE A 667 18.28 10.38 0.59
N SER A 668 18.07 9.14 0.13
CA SER A 668 19.14 8.14 0.02
C SER A 668 20.15 8.49 -1.07
N ASP A 669 21.36 7.95 -0.94
CA ASP A 669 22.44 8.07 -1.93
C ASP A 669 22.73 9.56 -2.24
N ARG A 670 22.89 9.93 -3.52
CA ARG A 670 23.04 11.33 -3.97
C ARG A 670 21.72 11.99 -4.36
N ARG A 671 20.54 11.41 -4.04
CA ARG A 671 19.24 11.96 -4.48
C ARG A 671 18.89 13.29 -3.83
N TRP A 672 19.40 13.53 -2.62
CA TRP A 672 19.30 14.82 -1.96
C TRP A 672 20.01 15.92 -2.77
N LEU A 673 21.05 15.60 -3.56
CA LEU A 673 21.87 16.54 -4.34
C LEU A 673 21.56 16.55 -5.85
N GLU A 674 21.21 15.41 -6.45
CA GLU A 674 21.05 15.30 -7.91
C GLU A 674 19.62 15.61 -8.36
N ARG A 675 19.47 16.25 -9.52
CA ARG A 675 18.17 16.49 -10.17
C ARG A 675 18.19 15.76 -11.51
N PRO A 676 17.46 14.64 -11.67
CA PRO A 676 17.48 13.90 -12.91
C PRO A 676 16.94 14.77 -14.04
N ARG A 677 17.61 14.73 -15.20
CA ARG A 677 17.20 15.51 -16.38
C ARG A 677 15.80 15.08 -16.82
N ARG A 678 14.94 16.05 -17.14
CA ARG A 678 13.56 15.80 -17.61
C ARG A 678 13.59 14.86 -18.82
N GLY A 679 12.69 13.87 -18.82
CA GLY A 679 12.60 12.85 -19.88
C GLY A 679 13.58 11.68 -19.77
N THR A 680 14.40 11.59 -18.72
CA THR A 680 15.20 10.39 -18.40
C THR A 680 14.41 9.37 -17.58
N ALA A 681 14.81 8.10 -17.59
CA ALA A 681 14.19 7.06 -16.75
C ALA A 681 14.26 7.40 -15.24
N ALA A 682 15.36 8.01 -14.80
CA ALA A 682 15.51 8.49 -13.42
C ALA A 682 14.51 9.59 -13.05
N TRP A 683 14.19 10.50 -13.99
CA TRP A 683 13.17 11.53 -13.80
C TRP A 683 11.76 10.94 -13.74
N ILE A 684 11.46 9.96 -14.61
CA ILE A 684 10.17 9.24 -14.58
C ILE A 684 10.00 8.51 -13.24
N SER A 685 11.06 7.84 -12.79
CA SER A 685 11.09 7.15 -11.50
C SER A 685 10.86 8.12 -10.32
N LEU A 686 11.50 9.29 -10.34
CA LEU A 686 11.27 10.34 -9.34
C LEU A 686 9.82 10.83 -9.35
N GLU A 687 9.25 11.10 -10.52
CA GLU A 687 7.87 11.58 -10.65
C GLU A 687 6.85 10.54 -10.18
N PHE A 688 7.11 9.26 -10.47
CA PHE A 688 6.31 8.15 -9.94
C PHE A 688 6.39 8.07 -8.41
N ARG A 689 7.58 8.20 -7.81
CA ARG A 689 7.74 8.26 -6.35
C ARG A 689 7.00 9.45 -5.74
N ARG A 690 7.06 10.64 -6.36
CA ARG A 690 6.32 11.83 -5.90
C ARG A 690 4.80 11.61 -5.88
N ARG A 691 4.26 10.98 -6.92
CA ARG A 691 2.83 10.62 -6.99
C ARG A 691 2.45 9.61 -5.91
N LEU A 692 3.24 8.53 -5.76
CA LEU A 692 3.03 7.56 -4.69
C LEU A 692 3.10 8.20 -3.30
N TRP A 693 4.02 9.14 -3.11
CA TRP A 693 4.13 9.89 -1.87
C TRP A 693 2.87 10.71 -1.58
N GLY A 694 2.36 11.45 -2.57
CA GLY A 694 1.08 12.16 -2.44
C GLY A 694 -0.09 11.22 -2.08
N ILE A 695 -0.10 10.00 -2.61
CA ILE A 695 -1.12 8.99 -2.27
C ILE A 695 -1.01 8.49 -0.84
N ARG A 696 0.21 8.23 -0.38
CA ARG A 696 0.50 7.78 0.98
C ARG A 696 0.23 8.86 2.02
N LEU A 697 0.52 10.11 1.65
CA LEU A 697 0.35 11.26 2.52
C LEU A 697 -1.14 11.64 2.63
N SER A 698 -1.89 11.60 1.54
CA SER A 698 -3.31 11.92 1.57
C SER A 698 -4.11 10.84 2.32
N GLY A 699 -4.69 11.26 3.44
CA GLY A 699 -5.56 10.47 4.34
C GLY A 699 -6.87 9.98 3.69
N ASP A 700 -7.28 10.64 2.61
CA ASP A 700 -8.62 10.55 2.03
C ASP A 700 -8.62 9.96 0.62
N TRP A 701 -9.50 8.99 0.36
CA TRP A 701 -9.66 8.34 -0.94
C TRP A 701 -10.26 9.28 -1.99
N ARG A 702 -11.09 10.26 -1.60
CA ARG A 702 -11.68 11.22 -2.55
C ARG A 702 -10.60 12.14 -3.09
N CYS A 703 -9.76 12.68 -2.19
CA CYS A 703 -8.57 13.44 -2.55
C CYS A 703 -7.62 12.64 -3.46
N ASN A 704 -7.40 11.36 -3.15
CA ASN A 704 -6.58 10.45 -3.95
C ASN A 704 -7.16 10.19 -5.33
N LEU A 705 -8.46 9.91 -5.43
CA LEU A 705 -9.12 9.69 -6.71
C LEU A 705 -9.12 10.96 -7.55
N ALA A 706 -9.31 12.14 -6.94
CA ALA A 706 -9.19 13.43 -7.63
C ALA A 706 -7.75 13.69 -8.10
N ALA A 707 -6.74 13.37 -7.28
CA ALA A 707 -5.34 13.44 -7.67
C ALA A 707 -5.02 12.48 -8.82
N VAL A 708 -5.51 11.25 -8.78
CA VAL A 708 -5.36 10.26 -9.88
C VAL A 708 -6.08 10.74 -11.13
N LYS A 709 -7.33 11.21 -11.04
CA LYS A 709 -8.09 11.77 -12.18
C LYS A 709 -7.35 12.95 -12.83
N ARG A 710 -6.86 13.92 -12.03
CA ARG A 710 -6.00 15.01 -12.50
C ARG A 710 -4.66 14.51 -13.04
N ALA A 711 -4.11 13.44 -12.49
CA ALA A 711 -2.90 12.81 -12.97
C ALA A 711 -3.12 11.92 -14.20
N LEU A 712 -4.38 11.73 -14.63
CA LEU A 712 -4.79 11.03 -15.85
C LEU A 712 -5.29 11.99 -16.94
N ARG A 713 -5.79 13.17 -16.58
CA ARG A 713 -6.08 14.28 -17.51
C ARG A 713 -4.91 15.27 -17.59
N ASN A 714 -4.48 15.68 -18.77
CA ASN A 714 -3.45 16.71 -18.89
C ASN A 714 -3.91 17.67 -19.98
N PRO A 715 -4.08 18.97 -19.70
CA PRO A 715 -4.57 19.93 -20.68
C PRO A 715 -3.75 19.93 -21.98
N VAL A 716 -2.45 19.65 -21.90
CA VAL A 716 -1.56 19.53 -23.06
C VAL A 716 -1.87 18.27 -23.87
N ASP A 717 -2.17 17.14 -23.22
CA ASP A 717 -2.56 15.92 -23.95
C ASP A 717 -3.94 16.08 -24.59
N GLU A 718 -4.87 16.78 -23.92
CA GLU A 718 -6.19 17.12 -24.46
C GLU A 718 -6.09 18.06 -25.68
N SER A 719 -5.09 18.95 -25.70
CA SER A 719 -4.81 19.78 -26.87
C SER A 719 -4.11 19.05 -28.02
N LEU A 720 -3.26 18.06 -27.73
CA LEU A 720 -2.52 17.31 -28.75
C LEU A 720 -3.39 16.25 -29.45
N ILE A 721 -4.37 15.71 -28.73
CA ILE A 721 -5.29 14.68 -29.24
C ILE A 721 -6.72 15.09 -28.88
N PRO A 722 -7.30 16.12 -29.53
CA PRO A 722 -8.62 16.60 -29.19
C PRO A 722 -9.68 15.52 -29.47
N LEU A 723 -10.37 15.09 -28.42
CA LEU A 723 -11.48 14.15 -28.50
C LEU A 723 -12.83 14.88 -28.35
N PRO A 724 -13.87 14.46 -29.10
CA PRO A 724 -15.25 14.87 -28.85
C PRO A 724 -15.65 14.65 -27.39
N ALA A 725 -16.53 15.51 -26.84
CA ALA A 725 -17.02 15.43 -25.45
C ALA A 725 -17.37 14.00 -24.95
N PRO A 726 -18.11 13.15 -25.69
CA PRO A 726 -18.44 11.79 -25.24
C PRO A 726 -17.23 10.85 -25.16
N LEU A 727 -16.10 11.17 -25.81
CA LEU A 727 -14.90 10.35 -25.85
C LEU A 727 -13.82 10.81 -24.85
N THR A 728 -14.06 11.87 -24.09
CA THR A 728 -13.11 12.41 -23.10
C THR A 728 -12.70 11.39 -22.02
N PHE A 729 -13.48 10.32 -21.80
CA PHE A 729 -13.10 9.23 -20.90
C PHE A 729 -11.88 8.42 -21.38
N LEU A 730 -11.46 8.57 -22.64
CA LEU A 730 -10.30 7.87 -23.22
C LEU A 730 -8.96 8.58 -22.92
N TYR A 731 -8.96 9.82 -22.47
CA TYR A 731 -7.71 10.56 -22.17
C TYR A 731 -6.74 9.84 -21.20
N PRO A 732 -7.20 9.17 -20.13
CA PRO A 732 -6.35 8.32 -19.29
C PRO A 732 -5.57 7.26 -20.08
N LEU A 733 -6.19 6.67 -21.11
CA LEU A 733 -5.59 5.63 -21.96
C LEU A 733 -4.62 6.22 -22.98
N LEU A 734 -4.89 7.44 -23.45
CA LEU A 734 -4.04 8.16 -24.41
C LEU A 734 -2.83 8.85 -23.76
N ARG A 735 -2.79 8.93 -22.43
CA ARG A 735 -1.72 9.64 -21.70
C ARG A 735 -0.30 9.15 -22.00
N PRO A 736 0.00 7.84 -22.15
CA PRO A 736 1.31 7.38 -22.58
C PRO A 736 1.69 7.93 -23.96
N VAL A 737 0.74 7.98 -24.90
CA VAL A 737 0.93 8.50 -26.26
C VAL A 737 1.20 10.00 -26.24
N GLY A 738 0.36 10.78 -25.55
CA GLY A 738 0.56 12.23 -25.40
C GLY A 738 1.88 12.58 -24.69
N TRP A 739 2.31 11.77 -23.72
CA TRP A 739 3.63 11.91 -23.12
C TRP A 739 4.79 11.65 -24.09
N VAL A 740 4.70 10.64 -24.95
CA VAL A 740 5.71 10.38 -26.00
C VAL A 740 5.76 11.55 -26.99
N LEU A 741 4.61 12.03 -27.46
CA LEU A 741 4.49 13.15 -28.38
C LEU A 741 5.12 14.42 -27.81
N ARG A 742 4.80 14.80 -26.56
CA ARG A 742 5.41 15.97 -25.90
C ARG A 742 6.92 15.87 -25.79
N ASN A 743 7.47 14.71 -25.43
CA ASN A 743 8.91 14.55 -25.30
C ASN A 743 9.62 14.54 -26.65
N PHE A 744 8.98 14.03 -27.71
CA PHE A 744 9.52 14.09 -29.06
C PHE A 744 9.58 15.54 -29.57
N ILE A 745 8.48 16.29 -29.42
CA ILE A 745 8.39 17.72 -29.78
C ILE A 745 9.41 18.57 -28.98
N TYR A 746 9.52 18.33 -27.67
CA TYR A 746 10.47 19.05 -26.82
C TYR A 746 11.95 18.78 -27.18
N ARG A 747 12.25 17.57 -27.68
CA ARG A 747 13.61 17.22 -28.15
C ARG A 747 13.95 17.83 -29.51
N ALA A 748 12.97 17.96 -30.40
CA ALA A 748 13.17 18.55 -31.72
C ALA A 748 13.56 20.04 -31.61
N ARG A 749 12.84 20.82 -30.79
CA ARG A 749 13.06 22.28 -30.62
C ARG A 749 14.29 22.70 -29.81
N ARG A 750 15.00 21.76 -29.18
CA ARG A 750 16.27 22.06 -28.49
C ARG A 750 17.49 21.89 -29.40
N ARG A 751 17.29 21.37 -30.61
CA ARG A 751 18.31 21.25 -31.66
C ARG A 751 18.28 22.43 -32.63
N GLU A 752 17.19 23.19 -32.63
CA GLU A 752 17.06 24.56 -33.16
C GLU A 752 17.49 25.54 -32.07
#